data_AF-A0A8C9N586-F1
#
_entry.id   AF-A0A8C9N586-F1
#
_cell.length_a   1.000
_cell.length_b   1.000
_cell.length_c   1.000
_cell.angle_alpha   90.00
_cell.angle_beta   90.00
_cell.angle_gamma   90.00
#
_symmetry.space_group_name_H-M   'P 1'
#
loop_
_entity.id
_entity.type
_entity.pdbx_description
1 polymer ?
#
loop_
_entity_poly.entity_id
_entity_poly.type
_entity_poly.pdbx_seq_one_letter_code
_entity_poly.pdbx_strand_id
1 'polypeptide(L)'
;MQNLGLPLLNSFFIAKNSFSFQAGIAQEFHLLVGALSLTGQRLILPAAQRALPAPPAVPRAAPSPQFPRQHKKAAPGEYRALRTTSSCTLRVYLPGKELCDEHSPNSAGHKTQEDPVLQLASSVALLFPQPPQTAQPFQDPCLDWDIAVHQKAPSVLALQHLHHSSWGSIVGFLAPTEKLLKDHSVPLATINSQRLTQTTSDLDFRENPPQSDALSVLKNQSAVERIPSRGGSAGAAAGRQRGAPSPVPGWGQQQHWAAGVISSSWRSWNHLAGLRNALREARRRHLENFYSRAKHLAANWNRIRTSRRTIIHIPSLGYSQHIREHIPDLALQQNLQMGRLCDILDANVDVIYICPLALSEELLQYYNKLLGLQAAVRSGNPEDMADLQDRFKILTPEAINSFPEHHMCLATVLKYSPRTMQRLQVLLQGRDAYMVGGVPHLDDLAVADQLQVPLLGSEPAVAQLYSTKSGSKRIFASAGVPTPPGEWDIHSREQLLRALSQLVLDNLEVQRWLFKVDDERAGDGTAFCDVTSHLECYPWIQREQQGHGPEVWSESQARELALVKISQELPGLLAQHVQPVNEKRFPTWEKFLQTFLTQGGVIEAFPSSGSVTNLTVDLLIEPTGEVTLLASGDQLHAEGPLRSSGTTIPQRSVDPEALQALCLKVGEACKSRGVLGYFSVDFVAFTHPQTGEQQVWATDLDLCYSDQLALSQLLVYLTDGNVDRGSTGVTMSHPGCSLQPAPSSPRCAVASSQLRHSSLSGISYNLLLHVCKAHGIGFDLQEKQGTIFVLYEDKKRHSLGMITIGEDLQGVLLTFARNLFIIHQEISAPNMQGETNFKMAIRDIEAILGVTAENKLRLEEEQPWEADALKE
;
A
#
# COMPACT_ATOMS: atom_id res chain seq x y z
N MET A 1 1.95 -14.84 -68.88
CA MET A 1 2.57 -16.03 -69.52
C MET A 1 2.85 -17.06 -68.44
N GLN A 2 2.68 -18.35 -68.76
CA GLN A 2 3.30 -19.57 -68.20
C GLN A 2 4.20 -19.46 -66.94
N ASN A 3 4.21 -20.39 -65.97
CA ASN A 3 3.34 -21.53 -65.62
C ASN A 3 3.91 -22.16 -64.32
N LEU A 4 3.07 -22.81 -63.49
CA LEU A 4 3.35 -24.01 -62.64
C LEU A 4 4.64 -24.06 -61.75
N GLY A 5 4.62 -24.50 -60.49
CA GLY A 5 3.53 -25.03 -59.66
C GLY A 5 4.02 -25.58 -58.30
N LEU A 6 3.06 -25.92 -57.44
CA LEU A 6 3.20 -26.78 -56.23
C LEU A 6 3.62 -28.23 -56.63
N PRO A 7 4.10 -29.14 -55.73
CA PRO A 7 3.56 -29.34 -54.36
C PRO A 7 4.47 -29.90 -53.23
N LEU A 8 3.86 -29.93 -52.03
CA LEU A 8 3.94 -30.90 -50.91
C LEU A 8 4.92 -32.10 -50.99
N LEU A 9 5.62 -32.42 -49.87
CA LEU A 9 5.35 -33.61 -49.01
C LEU A 9 6.40 -33.89 -47.89
N ASN A 10 5.88 -34.09 -46.66
CA ASN A 10 6.23 -35.11 -45.65
C ASN A 10 7.68 -35.59 -45.40
N SER A 11 8.16 -35.49 -44.14
CA SER A 11 8.33 -36.63 -43.20
C SER A 11 9.43 -36.47 -42.14
N PHE A 12 9.08 -36.78 -40.89
CA PHE A 12 9.86 -37.51 -39.86
C PHE A 12 11.41 -37.52 -39.88
N PHE A 13 12.02 -37.21 -38.73
CA PHE A 13 12.79 -38.24 -38.01
C PHE A 13 12.81 -38.05 -36.48
N ILE A 14 12.84 -39.17 -35.77
CA ILE A 14 12.85 -39.29 -34.29
C ILE A 14 14.29 -39.50 -33.82
N ALA A 15 14.73 -38.85 -32.74
CA ALA A 15 15.79 -39.38 -31.88
C ALA A 15 15.74 -38.83 -30.44
N LYS A 16 15.63 -39.74 -29.46
CA LYS A 16 15.84 -39.47 -28.04
C LYS A 16 17.34 -39.35 -27.75
N ASN A 17 17.72 -38.51 -26.78
CA ASN A 17 18.46 -38.90 -25.56
C ASN A 17 18.75 -37.64 -24.71
N SER A 18 18.39 -37.58 -23.42
CA SER A 18 19.02 -38.31 -22.30
C SER A 18 20.48 -37.92 -22.08
N PHE A 19 20.77 -36.98 -21.17
CA PHE A 19 21.38 -37.29 -19.85
C PHE A 19 21.61 -36.05 -18.98
N SER A 20 21.65 -36.29 -17.66
CA SER A 20 21.93 -35.37 -16.56
C SER A 20 23.30 -34.66 -16.64
N PHE A 21 23.46 -33.53 -15.94
CA PHE A 21 24.72 -33.22 -15.26
C PHE A 21 24.53 -32.62 -13.86
N GLN A 22 25.37 -33.07 -12.93
CA GLN A 22 25.45 -32.58 -11.54
C GLN A 22 26.34 -31.34 -11.42
N ALA A 23 26.27 -30.71 -10.24
CA ALA A 23 27.04 -29.54 -9.82
C ALA A 23 28.58 -29.67 -9.95
N GLY A 24 29.25 -28.53 -10.13
CA GLY A 24 30.71 -28.37 -10.05
C GLY A 24 31.10 -26.93 -9.73
N ILE A 25 32.02 -26.74 -8.78
CA ILE A 25 32.45 -25.45 -8.19
C ILE A 25 33.82 -25.02 -8.77
N ALA A 26 34.03 -23.70 -8.96
CA ALA A 26 35.28 -22.90 -9.03
C ALA A 26 35.07 -21.75 -10.05
N GLN A 27 35.31 -20.45 -9.81
CA GLN A 27 36.36 -19.69 -9.12
C GLN A 27 37.66 -19.47 -9.95
N GLU A 28 38.09 -18.20 -9.99
CA GLU A 28 39.37 -17.61 -10.48
C GLU A 28 39.53 -17.16 -11.95
N PHE A 29 39.56 -15.82 -12.09
CA PHE A 29 40.59 -14.98 -12.75
C PHE A 29 41.59 -15.59 -13.76
N HIS A 30 41.62 -15.03 -14.99
CA HIS A 30 42.79 -14.41 -15.64
C HIS A 30 42.31 -13.64 -16.91
N LEU A 31 42.55 -12.34 -17.16
CA LEU A 31 43.79 -11.59 -17.50
C LEU A 31 44.44 -11.96 -18.87
N LEU A 32 44.16 -11.20 -19.95
CA LEU A 32 45.12 -10.32 -20.71
C LEU A 32 44.57 -9.75 -22.05
N VAL A 33 44.90 -8.46 -22.32
CA VAL A 33 45.41 -7.83 -23.60
C VAL A 33 44.75 -8.15 -24.97
N GLY A 34 44.50 -7.22 -25.91
CA GLY A 34 44.67 -5.74 -25.96
C GLY A 34 45.16 -5.20 -27.32
N ALA A 35 44.64 -4.05 -27.80
CA ALA A 35 45.19 -3.14 -28.85
C ALA A 35 44.26 -1.90 -28.96
N LEU A 36 44.62 -0.64 -28.63
CA LEU A 36 45.59 0.32 -29.21
C LEU A 36 45.15 1.04 -30.51
N SER A 37 44.73 2.32 -30.40
CA SER A 37 45.25 3.43 -31.22
C SER A 37 44.83 4.83 -30.71
N LEU A 38 45.76 5.48 -29.99
CA LEU A 38 46.30 6.83 -30.23
C LEU A 38 45.40 8.01 -30.66
N THR A 39 45.26 8.98 -29.75
CA THR A 39 45.73 10.38 -29.95
C THR A 39 45.98 10.98 -28.57
N GLY A 40 46.94 11.90 -28.43
CA GLY A 40 47.38 12.31 -27.08
C GLY A 40 47.81 13.76 -26.97
N GLN A 41 47.80 14.26 -25.74
CA GLN A 41 48.63 15.36 -25.28
C GLN A 41 49.05 15.10 -23.83
N ARG A 42 50.34 15.27 -23.54
CA ARG A 42 50.92 15.12 -22.21
C ARG A 42 51.00 16.47 -21.51
N LEU A 43 50.57 16.54 -20.25
CA LEU A 43 51.13 17.44 -19.26
C LEU A 43 51.47 16.63 -18.01
N ILE A 44 52.68 16.81 -17.48
CA ILE A 44 53.23 16.09 -16.33
C ILE A 44 53.49 17.11 -15.22
N LEU A 45 52.97 16.86 -14.02
CA LEU A 45 53.42 17.45 -12.74
C LEU A 45 53.41 16.36 -11.65
N PRO A 46 54.17 16.50 -10.55
CA PRO A 46 54.94 15.38 -10.01
C PRO A 46 54.29 14.62 -8.84
N ALA A 47 54.90 13.49 -8.48
CA ALA A 47 54.49 12.64 -7.36
C ALA A 47 54.59 13.36 -6.00
N ALA A 48 53.46 13.45 -5.30
CA ALA A 48 53.39 13.85 -3.91
C ALA A 48 53.29 12.61 -3.00
N GLN A 49 54.30 12.39 -2.15
CA GLN A 49 54.25 11.36 -1.10
C GLN A 49 53.15 11.72 -0.10
N ARG A 50 52.14 10.85 0.08
CA ARG A 50 51.17 10.96 1.17
C ARG A 50 51.68 10.25 2.41
N ALA A 51 52.08 11.03 3.41
CA ALA A 51 52.20 10.53 4.79
C ALA A 51 50.81 10.19 5.34
N LEU A 52 50.72 9.08 6.09
CA LEU A 52 49.51 8.70 6.82
C LEU A 52 49.32 9.60 8.05
N PRO A 53 48.16 10.25 8.25
CA PRO A 53 47.86 10.93 9.51
C PRO A 53 47.51 9.93 10.62
N ALA A 54 47.92 10.23 11.85
CA ALA A 54 47.58 9.45 13.04
C ALA A 54 46.07 9.50 13.36
N PRO A 55 45.51 8.46 14.04
CA PRO A 55 44.08 8.40 14.33
C PRO A 55 43.62 9.51 15.30
N PRO A 56 42.39 10.03 15.16
CA PRO A 56 41.88 11.12 15.99
C PRO A 56 41.59 10.67 17.43
N ALA A 57 41.83 11.57 18.38
CA ALA A 57 41.55 11.34 19.80
C ALA A 57 40.04 11.33 20.10
N VAL A 58 39.65 10.52 21.09
CA VAL A 58 38.26 10.38 21.55
C VAL A 58 37.72 11.72 22.09
N PRO A 59 36.56 12.22 21.64
CA PRO A 59 36.00 13.47 22.14
C PRO A 59 35.48 13.33 23.57
N ARG A 60 35.90 14.25 24.44
CA ARG A 60 35.40 14.39 25.82
C ARG A 60 34.00 15.02 25.80
N ALA A 61 33.05 14.44 26.54
CA ALA A 61 31.69 14.98 26.63
C ALA A 61 31.67 16.40 27.22
N ALA A 62 30.89 17.30 26.60
CA ALA A 62 30.66 18.65 27.12
C ALA A 62 29.65 18.62 28.30
N PRO A 63 29.84 19.46 29.34
CA PRO A 63 28.89 19.54 30.44
C PRO A 63 27.59 20.24 30.03
N SER A 64 26.47 19.76 30.55
CA SER A 64 25.14 20.36 30.32
C SER A 64 25.00 21.72 31.01
N PRO A 65 24.27 22.69 30.42
CA PRO A 65 24.01 23.96 31.06
C PRO A 65 23.01 23.79 32.23
N GLN A 66 23.39 24.29 33.41
CA GLN A 66 22.49 24.38 34.56
C GLN A 66 21.65 25.66 34.48
N PHE A 67 20.34 25.54 34.63
CA PHE A 67 19.44 26.69 34.77
C PHE A 67 19.50 27.26 36.21
N PRO A 68 19.81 28.56 36.41
CA PRO A 68 19.73 29.17 37.73
C PRO A 68 18.27 29.42 38.12
N ARG A 69 17.79 28.71 39.15
CA ARG A 69 16.57 29.11 39.88
C ARG A 69 16.87 30.38 40.67
N GLN A 70 16.15 31.47 40.39
CA GLN A 70 16.05 32.59 41.33
C GLN A 70 14.59 32.96 41.58
N HIS A 71 14.14 32.70 42.81
CA HIS A 71 13.00 33.42 43.40
C HIS A 71 13.42 34.88 43.65
N LYS A 72 12.53 35.84 43.35
CA LYS A 72 12.41 37.06 44.18
C LYS A 72 11.01 37.68 44.07
N LYS A 73 10.62 38.34 45.16
CA LYS A 73 9.28 38.92 45.44
C LYS A 73 9.03 40.22 44.66
N ALA A 74 7.75 40.59 44.57
CA ALA A 74 7.24 41.79 43.92
C ALA A 74 6.96 42.97 44.89
N ALA A 75 6.60 44.12 44.29
CA ALA A 75 5.97 45.34 44.84
C ALA A 75 6.89 46.36 45.58
N PRO A 76 6.50 47.65 45.74
CA PRO A 76 5.28 48.37 45.26
C PRO A 76 5.53 49.73 44.54
N GLY A 77 4.45 50.44 44.15
CA GLY A 77 4.44 51.86 43.70
C GLY A 77 3.95 52.05 42.25
N GLU A 78 2.65 52.23 41.95
CA GLU A 78 1.82 53.46 42.09
C GLU A 78 2.24 54.64 41.19
N TYR A 79 1.36 55.47 40.60
CA TYR A 79 0.02 55.40 39.97
C TYR A 79 -0.42 56.87 39.74
N ARG A 80 -1.14 57.16 38.63
CA ARG A 80 -1.91 58.42 38.34
C ARG A 80 -1.07 59.70 38.09
N ALA A 81 -1.58 60.72 37.38
CA ALA A 81 -2.97 61.07 37.01
C ALA A 81 -3.02 61.65 35.55
N LEU A 82 -3.91 61.18 34.66
CA LEU A 82 -5.26 61.71 34.35
C LEU A 82 -5.34 63.12 33.73
N ARG A 83 -5.95 63.23 32.53
CA ARG A 83 -7.32 63.74 32.25
C ARG A 83 -7.58 63.63 30.73
N THR A 84 -8.53 62.86 30.18
CA THR A 84 -10.02 62.79 30.28
C THR A 84 -10.79 63.89 29.54
N THR A 85 -11.63 63.48 28.57
CA THR A 85 -13.11 63.63 28.50
C THR A 85 -13.62 62.65 27.42
N SER A 86 -14.50 61.66 27.61
CA SER A 86 -15.88 61.59 28.18
C SER A 86 -16.96 62.21 27.25
N SER A 87 -18.19 61.71 27.04
CA SER A 87 -19.01 60.62 27.64
C SER A 87 -20.18 60.26 26.64
N CYS A 88 -21.13 59.32 26.83
CA CYS A 88 -21.48 58.42 27.95
C CYS A 88 -22.32 57.17 27.48
N THR A 89 -23.04 56.53 28.41
CA THR A 89 -23.92 55.34 28.39
C THR A 89 -25.40 55.56 28.02
N LEU A 90 -26.12 54.48 27.65
CA LEU A 90 -27.43 54.12 28.25
C LEU A 90 -27.82 52.63 28.05
N ARG A 91 -28.72 52.11 28.93
CA ARG A 91 -29.31 50.75 28.95
C ARG A 91 -30.56 50.67 28.03
N VAL A 92 -31.15 49.48 27.81
CA VAL A 92 -32.58 49.15 28.08
C VAL A 92 -33.01 47.72 27.65
N TYR A 93 -33.66 47.01 28.59
CA TYR A 93 -34.73 45.98 28.58
C TYR A 93 -34.98 44.90 27.48
N LEU A 94 -35.37 43.73 28.00
CA LEU A 94 -36.30 42.74 27.42
C LEU A 94 -37.77 43.19 27.57
N PRO A 95 -38.66 42.78 26.64
CA PRO A 95 -39.95 42.23 27.04
C PRO A 95 -40.35 40.97 26.23
N GLY A 96 -41.47 40.33 26.58
CA GLY A 96 -42.06 39.23 25.81
C GLY A 96 -43.57 39.06 26.07
N LYS A 97 -44.18 38.09 25.37
CA LYS A 97 -45.59 37.63 25.41
C LYS A 97 -46.72 38.61 25.01
N GLU A 98 -47.48 38.19 24.00
CA GLU A 98 -48.96 38.15 23.88
C GLU A 98 -49.25 37.34 22.57
N LEU A 99 -50.04 36.26 22.47
CA LEU A 99 -51.46 35.90 22.77
C LEU A 99 -52.51 36.39 21.75
N CYS A 100 -53.17 35.43 21.07
CA CYS A 100 -54.50 35.50 20.42
C CYS A 100 -54.72 36.52 19.26
N ASP A 101 -55.64 36.36 18.30
CA ASP A 101 -56.76 35.39 18.16
C ASP A 101 -57.14 35.10 16.68
N GLU A 102 -57.99 34.08 16.50
CA GLU A 102 -58.93 33.80 15.39
C GLU A 102 -58.68 34.27 13.93
N HIS A 103 -58.67 33.30 13.00
CA HIS A 103 -59.85 33.00 12.16
C HIS A 103 -59.64 31.75 11.27
N SER A 104 -60.67 30.90 11.21
CA SER A 104 -60.93 29.91 10.14
C SER A 104 -62.32 30.19 9.59
N PRO A 105 -62.64 29.80 8.34
CA PRO A 105 -63.40 28.53 8.23
C PRO A 105 -63.23 27.73 6.92
N ASN A 106 -63.45 26.41 7.04
CA ASN A 106 -64.07 25.50 6.05
C ASN A 106 -63.33 25.18 4.72
N SER A 107 -63.38 23.94 4.17
CA SER A 107 -63.97 22.66 4.65
C SER A 107 -63.58 21.47 3.75
N ALA A 108 -63.72 20.23 4.28
CA ALA A 108 -63.52 18.91 3.66
C ALA A 108 -62.05 18.53 3.33
N GLY A 109 -61.51 17.36 3.69
CA GLY A 109 -62.09 16.06 4.07
C GLY A 109 -61.87 15.06 2.92
N HIS A 110 -61.25 13.88 3.05
CA HIS A 110 -61.14 12.97 4.21
C HIS A 110 -59.99 11.93 4.03
N LYS A 111 -59.43 11.44 5.16
CA LYS A 111 -58.61 10.19 5.33
C LYS A 111 -57.19 10.27 4.73
N THR A 112 -56.14 9.71 5.36
CA THR A 112 -56.10 8.50 6.19
C THR A 112 -55.02 8.54 7.30
N GLN A 113 -55.45 8.25 8.54
CA GLN A 113 -54.74 7.52 9.62
C GLN A 113 -53.30 7.92 10.03
N GLU A 114 -53.21 8.66 11.15
CA GLU A 114 -52.07 8.69 12.09
C GLU A 114 -52.01 7.35 12.87
N ASP A 115 -50.91 6.91 13.51
CA ASP A 115 -50.31 7.47 14.73
C ASP A 115 -48.89 6.86 15.01
N PRO A 116 -48.13 7.29 16.06
CA PRO A 116 -46.67 7.39 15.98
C PRO A 116 -45.89 6.48 16.93
N VAL A 117 -44.56 6.43 16.77
CA VAL A 117 -43.63 5.88 17.79
C VAL A 117 -42.44 6.81 17.99
N LEU A 118 -42.42 7.51 19.12
CA LEU A 118 -41.22 8.21 19.59
C LEU A 118 -41.22 8.36 21.13
N GLN A 119 -40.90 7.27 21.85
CA GLN A 119 -40.24 7.25 23.17
C GLN A 119 -40.14 5.82 23.72
N LEU A 120 -38.95 5.22 23.68
CA LEU A 120 -38.36 4.53 24.84
C LEU A 120 -36.88 4.25 24.59
N ALA A 121 -36.00 4.88 25.35
CA ALA A 121 -34.57 4.63 25.31
C ALA A 121 -34.13 3.87 26.56
N SER A 122 -34.08 2.53 26.48
CA SER A 122 -33.32 1.69 27.42
C SER A 122 -33.24 0.23 26.97
N SER A 123 -32.03 -0.34 27.01
CA SER A 123 -31.76 -1.76 27.28
C SER A 123 -32.29 -2.82 26.29
N VAL A 124 -31.53 -3.08 25.22
CA VAL A 124 -31.43 -4.43 24.62
C VAL A 124 -29.95 -4.76 24.41
N ALA A 125 -29.46 -5.81 25.04
CA ALA A 125 -28.12 -6.35 24.79
C ALA A 125 -28.15 -7.19 23.51
N LEU A 126 -27.38 -6.80 22.50
CA LEU A 126 -27.21 -7.60 21.28
C LEU A 126 -26.12 -8.66 21.50
N LEU A 127 -26.53 -9.92 21.33
CA LEU A 127 -25.66 -11.09 21.35
C LEU A 127 -24.77 -11.10 20.11
N PHE A 128 -23.46 -11.18 20.31
CA PHE A 128 -22.52 -11.52 19.23
C PHE A 128 -22.62 -13.03 18.93
N PRO A 129 -22.67 -13.45 17.65
CA PRO A 129 -22.47 -14.85 17.29
C PRO A 129 -21.06 -15.28 17.72
N GLN A 130 -20.93 -16.40 18.43
CA GLN A 130 -19.61 -16.97 18.72
C GLN A 130 -19.03 -17.64 17.46
N PRO A 131 -17.71 -17.56 17.23
CA PRO A 131 -17.06 -18.38 16.20
C PRO A 131 -17.18 -19.87 16.54
N PRO A 132 -17.24 -20.77 15.53
CA PRO A 132 -17.49 -22.19 15.74
C PRO A 132 -16.39 -22.89 16.54
N GLN A 133 -16.77 -23.53 17.64
CA GLN A 133 -15.87 -24.28 18.52
C GLN A 133 -15.62 -25.71 18.01
N THR A 134 -14.80 -25.87 16.96
CA THR A 134 -14.19 -27.18 16.62
C THR A 134 -12.77 -27.02 16.10
N ALA A 135 -11.83 -26.84 17.02
CA ALA A 135 -10.41 -27.08 16.79
C ALA A 135 -9.88 -27.93 17.94
N GLN A 136 -9.73 -29.24 17.72
CA GLN A 136 -8.92 -30.07 18.61
C GLN A 136 -7.44 -29.69 18.42
N PRO A 137 -6.68 -29.41 19.49
CA PRO A 137 -5.24 -29.24 19.37
C PRO A 137 -4.60 -30.62 19.19
N PHE A 138 -4.41 -31.03 17.93
CA PHE A 138 -3.54 -32.18 17.65
C PHE A 138 -2.07 -31.81 17.89
N GLN A 139 -1.32 -32.79 18.40
CA GLN A 139 -0.01 -32.58 19.00
C GLN A 139 1.09 -32.40 17.94
N ASP A 140 1.85 -31.31 18.03
CA ASP A 140 3.11 -31.16 17.30
C ASP A 140 4.28 -31.59 18.22
N PRO A 141 5.03 -32.67 17.91
CA PRO A 141 5.90 -33.34 18.87
C PRO A 141 7.31 -32.74 18.96
N CYS A 142 7.41 -31.43 19.16
CA CYS A 142 8.67 -30.79 19.56
C CYS A 142 8.38 -29.43 20.20
N LEU A 143 8.52 -29.31 21.53
CA LEU A 143 8.78 -28.06 22.28
C LEU A 143 8.84 -28.34 23.79
N ASP A 144 10.03 -28.67 24.28
CA ASP A 144 10.30 -28.85 25.72
C ASP A 144 10.52 -27.47 26.39
N TRP A 145 9.43 -26.72 26.59
CA TRP A 145 9.48 -25.34 27.10
C TRP A 145 10.00 -25.26 28.55
N ASP A 146 11.12 -24.56 28.73
CA ASP A 146 11.68 -24.23 30.04
C ASP A 146 10.91 -23.09 30.71
N ILE A 147 10.06 -23.42 31.69
CA ILE A 147 9.30 -22.42 32.45
C ILE A 147 10.08 -22.02 33.69
N ALA A 148 10.53 -20.76 33.75
CA ALA A 148 11.02 -20.15 34.97
C ALA A 148 9.86 -19.85 35.93
N VAL A 149 9.99 -20.21 37.20
CA VAL A 149 8.92 -20.02 38.21
C VAL A 149 8.73 -18.55 38.58
N HIS A 150 8.02 -17.81 37.73
CA HIS A 150 7.56 -16.46 38.01
C HIS A 150 6.29 -16.17 37.20
N GLN A 151 5.17 -15.87 37.88
CA GLN A 151 3.84 -15.64 37.26
C GLN A 151 3.76 -14.53 36.20
N LYS A 152 4.83 -13.76 35.95
CA LYS A 152 4.90 -12.70 34.93
C LYS A 152 5.90 -13.01 33.80
N ALA A 153 6.46 -14.22 33.76
CA ALA A 153 7.34 -14.65 32.69
C ALA A 153 6.53 -14.85 31.39
N PRO A 154 7.05 -14.46 30.20
CA PRO A 154 6.36 -14.67 28.92
C PRO A 154 6.00 -16.14 28.64
N SER A 155 6.81 -17.09 29.11
CA SER A 155 6.53 -18.53 28.98
C SER A 155 5.34 -19.00 29.81
N VAL A 156 5.05 -18.35 30.95
CA VAL A 156 3.85 -18.63 31.76
C VAL A 156 2.59 -18.11 31.06
N LEU A 157 2.67 -16.95 30.41
CA LEU A 157 1.57 -16.41 29.59
C LEU A 157 1.32 -17.27 28.34
N ALA A 158 2.38 -17.79 27.70
CA ALA A 158 2.24 -18.74 26.60
C ALA A 158 1.54 -20.04 27.06
N LEU A 159 1.88 -20.55 28.26
CA LEU A 159 1.23 -21.74 28.84
C LEU A 159 -0.26 -21.49 29.13
N GLN A 160 -0.63 -20.28 29.57
CA GLN A 160 -2.04 -19.89 29.78
C GLN A 160 -2.87 -19.96 28.50
N HIS A 161 -2.30 -19.58 27.35
CA HIS A 161 -2.99 -19.68 26.06
C HIS A 161 -3.16 -21.13 25.59
N LEU A 162 -2.23 -22.03 25.91
CA LEU A 162 -2.24 -23.43 25.48
C LEU A 162 -3.13 -24.33 26.37
N HIS A 163 -3.21 -24.05 27.68
CA HIS A 163 -3.89 -24.90 28.66
C HIS A 163 -5.04 -24.16 29.39
N HIS A 164 -5.87 -23.42 28.64
CA HIS A 164 -6.93 -22.58 29.21
C HIS A 164 -7.94 -23.35 30.10
N SER A 165 -8.20 -24.63 29.83
CA SER A 165 -9.14 -25.47 30.60
C SER A 165 -8.57 -26.00 31.92
N SER A 166 -7.27 -26.30 31.99
CA SER A 166 -6.58 -26.79 33.20
C SER A 166 -5.77 -25.71 33.93
N TRP A 167 -5.83 -24.46 33.46
CA TRP A 167 -5.07 -23.33 34.03
C TRP A 167 -5.29 -23.13 35.53
N GLY A 168 -6.52 -23.38 36.02
CA GLY A 168 -6.83 -23.31 37.45
C GLY A 168 -5.98 -24.28 38.29
N SER A 169 -5.85 -25.54 37.86
CA SER A 169 -5.03 -26.56 38.52
C SER A 169 -3.55 -26.20 38.45
N ILE A 170 -3.09 -25.75 37.28
CA ILE A 170 -1.70 -25.34 37.04
C ILE A 170 -1.31 -24.16 37.95
N VAL A 171 -2.13 -23.11 38.05
CA VAL A 171 -1.89 -21.97 38.95
C VAL A 171 -1.95 -22.42 40.42
N GLY A 172 -2.88 -23.31 40.76
CA GLY A 172 -3.00 -23.91 42.10
C GLY A 172 -1.76 -24.67 42.55
N PHE A 173 -1.05 -25.34 41.63
CA PHE A 173 0.23 -26.03 41.90
C PHE A 173 1.44 -25.09 41.88
N LEU A 174 1.46 -24.11 40.96
CA LEU A 174 2.59 -23.19 40.81
C LEU A 174 2.73 -22.21 41.99
N ALA A 175 1.63 -21.74 42.59
CA ALA A 175 1.70 -20.78 43.70
C ALA A 175 2.36 -21.36 45.00
N PRO A 176 2.00 -22.56 45.50
CA PRO A 176 2.71 -23.23 46.59
C PRO A 176 4.17 -23.54 46.22
N THR A 177 4.44 -23.96 44.98
CA THR A 177 5.80 -24.27 44.50
C THR A 177 6.68 -23.01 44.48
N GLU A 178 6.17 -21.88 43.98
CA GLU A 178 6.86 -20.58 44.02
C GLU A 178 7.13 -20.12 45.46
N LYS A 179 6.21 -20.37 46.39
CA LYS A 179 6.40 -20.09 47.82
C LYS A 179 7.50 -20.97 48.43
N LEU A 180 7.45 -22.29 48.22
CA LEU A 180 8.46 -23.24 48.69
C LEU A 180 9.87 -22.85 48.22
N LEU A 181 10.01 -22.48 46.95
CA LEU A 181 11.28 -22.04 46.36
C LEU A 181 11.78 -20.72 46.95
N LYS A 182 10.90 -19.77 47.25
CA LYS A 182 11.25 -18.52 47.97
C LYS A 182 11.67 -18.77 49.40
N ASP A 183 10.93 -19.61 50.13
CA ASP A 183 11.23 -19.97 51.52
C ASP A 183 12.61 -20.66 51.63
N HIS A 184 13.02 -21.40 50.59
CA HIS A 184 14.35 -22.01 50.48
C HIS A 184 15.39 -21.15 49.73
N SER A 185 15.08 -19.88 49.43
CA SER A 185 15.99 -18.92 48.75
C SER A 185 16.55 -19.41 47.40
N VAL A 186 15.76 -20.16 46.62
CA VAL A 186 16.15 -20.66 45.30
C VAL A 186 15.97 -19.55 44.25
N PRO A 187 17.04 -19.03 43.61
CA PRO A 187 16.95 -17.83 42.77
C PRO A 187 16.39 -18.08 41.37
N LEU A 188 16.46 -19.32 40.87
CA LEU A 188 15.88 -19.76 39.61
C LEU A 188 15.59 -21.26 39.68
N ALA A 189 14.40 -21.66 39.25
CA ALA A 189 14.04 -23.06 39.04
C ALA A 189 13.30 -23.20 37.71
N THR A 190 13.51 -24.34 37.04
CA THR A 190 12.96 -24.60 35.72
C THR A 190 12.02 -25.80 35.80
N ILE A 191 10.76 -25.58 35.44
CA ILE A 191 9.70 -26.59 35.45
C ILE A 191 9.63 -27.28 34.09
N ASN A 192 9.53 -28.62 34.09
CA ASN A 192 9.18 -29.39 32.90
C ASN A 192 7.65 -29.34 32.68
N SER A 193 7.22 -28.81 31.53
CA SER A 193 5.80 -28.61 31.21
C SER A 193 5.00 -29.92 31.11
N GLN A 194 5.58 -30.99 30.57
CA GLN A 194 4.92 -32.30 30.43
C GLN A 194 4.71 -32.99 31.78
N ARG A 195 5.69 -32.91 32.69
CA ARG A 195 5.52 -33.41 34.06
C ARG A 195 4.50 -32.58 34.84
N LEU A 196 4.52 -31.26 34.65
CA LEU A 196 3.55 -30.37 35.30
C LEU A 196 2.11 -30.74 34.93
N THR A 197 1.83 -31.00 33.64
CA THR A 197 0.48 -31.41 33.20
C THR A 197 0.08 -32.80 33.69
N GLN A 198 1.02 -33.74 33.80
CA GLN A 198 0.78 -35.07 34.37
C GLN A 198 0.50 -35.01 35.88
N THR A 199 1.31 -34.30 36.66
CA THR A 199 1.12 -34.19 38.12
C THR A 199 -0.12 -33.35 38.49
N THR A 200 -0.55 -32.42 37.63
CA THR A 200 -1.75 -31.60 37.87
C THR A 200 -3.06 -32.24 37.39
N SER A 201 -3.03 -33.33 36.62
CA SER A 201 -4.24 -34.13 36.33
C SER A 201 -4.63 -35.07 37.47
N ASP A 202 -3.69 -35.40 38.37
CA ASP A 202 -3.89 -36.37 39.46
C ASP A 202 -4.23 -35.73 40.82
N LEU A 203 -4.32 -34.39 40.90
CA LEU A 203 -4.49 -33.64 42.15
C LEU A 203 -5.88 -33.02 42.29
N ASP A 204 -6.64 -33.48 43.28
CA ASP A 204 -7.92 -32.88 43.67
C ASP A 204 -7.75 -31.52 44.38
N PHE A 205 -8.69 -30.60 44.10
CA PHE A 205 -8.56 -29.14 44.19
C PHE A 205 -8.37 -28.47 45.58
N ARG A 206 -7.94 -29.20 46.63
CA ARG A 206 -8.02 -28.70 48.03
C ARG A 206 -6.75 -28.82 48.89
N GLU A 207 -5.71 -29.54 48.47
CA GLU A 207 -4.50 -29.72 49.29
C GLU A 207 -3.24 -29.13 48.62
N ASN A 208 -2.30 -28.62 49.43
CA ASN A 208 -1.01 -28.17 48.91
C ASN A 208 -0.21 -29.40 48.44
N PRO A 209 0.42 -29.37 47.25
CA PRO A 209 1.21 -30.51 46.78
C PRO A 209 2.33 -30.82 47.77
N PRO A 210 2.57 -32.11 48.10
CA PRO A 210 3.65 -32.47 49.01
C PRO A 210 5.01 -32.12 48.39
N GLN A 211 6.01 -31.91 49.25
CA GLN A 211 7.32 -31.39 48.83
C GLN A 211 8.02 -32.31 47.80
N SER A 212 7.75 -33.61 47.80
CA SER A 212 8.19 -34.57 46.78
C SER A 212 7.75 -34.20 45.37
N ASP A 213 6.50 -33.74 45.23
CA ASP A 213 5.83 -33.61 43.95
C ASP A 213 6.12 -32.23 43.34
N ALA A 214 6.22 -31.21 44.20
CA ALA A 214 6.77 -29.90 43.83
C ALA A 214 8.23 -29.99 43.33
N LEU A 215 9.01 -30.99 43.80
CA LEU A 215 10.40 -31.20 43.38
C LEU A 215 10.53 -32.09 42.12
N SER A 216 9.65 -33.07 41.91
CA SER A 216 9.72 -34.03 40.78
C SER A 216 9.48 -33.38 39.40
N VAL A 217 8.76 -32.26 39.39
CA VAL A 217 8.47 -31.45 38.19
C VAL A 217 9.65 -30.52 37.82
N LEU A 218 10.61 -30.30 38.72
CA LEU A 218 11.77 -29.44 38.46
C LEU A 218 12.85 -30.18 37.63
N LYS A 219 13.25 -29.60 36.49
CA LYS A 219 14.40 -30.10 35.70
C LYS A 219 15.71 -30.06 36.50
N ASN A 220 15.81 -29.19 37.50
CA ASN A 220 16.97 -29.04 38.38
C ASN A 220 16.77 -29.63 39.80
N GLN A 221 15.92 -30.66 39.96
CA GLN A 221 15.62 -31.35 41.22
C GLN A 221 16.84 -31.58 42.13
N SER A 222 17.90 -32.22 41.61
CA SER A 222 19.11 -32.55 42.38
C SER A 222 19.97 -31.35 42.80
N ALA A 223 19.70 -30.15 42.29
CA ALA A 223 20.29 -28.90 42.78
C ALA A 223 19.46 -28.29 43.91
N VAL A 224 18.14 -28.45 43.87
CA VAL A 224 17.19 -27.91 44.86
C VAL A 224 17.12 -28.79 46.12
N GLU A 225 17.16 -30.12 45.99
CA GLU A 225 17.19 -31.07 47.13
C GLU A 225 18.39 -30.87 48.09
N ARG A 226 19.47 -30.25 47.62
CA ARG A 226 20.67 -29.94 48.43
C ARG A 226 20.56 -28.68 49.27
N ILE A 227 19.43 -27.96 49.19
CA ILE A 227 19.23 -26.66 49.86
C ILE A 227 18.53 -26.80 51.24
N PRO A 228 17.46 -27.63 51.41
CA PRO A 228 16.82 -27.81 52.72
C PRO A 228 17.74 -28.37 53.82
N SER A 229 18.72 -29.20 53.44
CA SER A 229 19.66 -29.85 54.38
C SER A 229 20.72 -28.92 55.00
N ARG A 230 20.61 -27.60 54.78
CA ARG A 230 21.47 -26.57 55.40
C ARG A 230 20.72 -25.57 56.30
N GLY A 231 19.44 -25.75 56.56
CA GLY A 231 18.66 -24.90 57.46
C GLY A 231 18.58 -25.46 58.89
N GLY A 232 19.45 -25.01 59.80
CA GLY A 232 19.20 -25.16 61.25
C GLY A 232 20.40 -25.48 62.14
N SER A 233 21.18 -24.47 62.52
CA SER A 233 21.69 -24.31 63.90
C SER A 233 22.38 -22.96 64.06
N ALA A 234 21.68 -22.01 64.68
CA ALA A 234 22.30 -20.84 65.28
C ALA A 234 22.34 -21.06 66.81
N GLY A 235 23.54 -21.21 67.36
CA GLY A 235 23.76 -21.31 68.81
C GLY A 235 24.30 -22.67 69.29
N ALA A 236 25.42 -22.59 70.02
CA ALA A 236 26.10 -23.66 70.78
C ALA A 236 27.11 -24.56 70.03
N ALA A 237 28.36 -24.09 69.93
CA ALA A 237 29.57 -24.88 70.26
C ALA A 237 30.83 -24.01 70.12
N ALA A 238 31.38 -23.55 71.25
CA ALA A 238 32.77 -23.07 71.27
C ALA A 238 33.72 -24.28 71.24
N GLY A 239 34.80 -24.20 70.47
CA GLY A 239 35.96 -25.09 70.60
C GLY A 239 36.03 -26.29 69.65
N ARG A 240 36.52 -26.06 68.42
CA ARG A 240 37.67 -26.78 67.83
C ARG A 240 38.00 -26.20 66.45
N GLN A 241 39.27 -25.89 66.21
CA GLN A 241 39.75 -25.48 64.90
C GLN A 241 39.65 -26.65 63.90
N ARG A 242 38.85 -26.47 62.85
CA ARG A 242 39.08 -27.09 61.54
C ARG A 242 39.06 -25.96 60.51
N GLY A 243 40.07 -25.93 59.65
CA GLY A 243 40.31 -24.80 58.75
C GLY A 243 39.14 -24.54 57.82
N ALA A 244 38.79 -23.26 57.65
CA ALA A 244 37.99 -22.84 56.51
C ALA A 244 38.80 -23.11 55.23
N PRO A 245 38.21 -23.69 54.17
CA PRO A 245 38.88 -23.72 52.88
C PRO A 245 39.08 -22.28 52.40
N SER A 246 40.30 -21.92 51.99
CA SER A 246 40.60 -20.61 51.43
C SER A 246 39.65 -20.28 50.27
N PRO A 247 39.24 -19.01 50.10
CA PRO A 247 38.42 -18.63 48.96
C PRO A 247 39.19 -18.92 47.67
N VAL A 248 38.57 -19.68 46.77
CA VAL A 248 39.16 -20.01 45.46
C VAL A 248 39.38 -18.70 44.69
N PRO A 249 40.62 -18.34 44.33
CA PRO A 249 40.88 -17.12 43.57
C PRO A 249 40.18 -17.19 42.22
N GLY A 250 39.31 -16.22 41.92
CA GLY A 250 38.59 -16.10 40.65
C GLY A 250 37.06 -16.20 40.72
N TRP A 251 36.48 -16.91 41.70
CA TRP A 251 35.01 -17.06 41.79
C TRP A 251 34.30 -15.72 42.07
N GLY A 252 34.85 -14.87 42.94
CA GLY A 252 34.33 -13.52 43.16
C GLY A 252 34.42 -12.64 41.90
N GLN A 253 35.47 -12.80 41.09
CA GLN A 253 35.60 -12.08 39.82
C GLN A 253 34.55 -12.53 38.80
N GLN A 254 34.27 -13.83 38.68
CA GLN A 254 33.20 -14.33 37.82
C GLN A 254 31.81 -13.86 38.30
N GLN A 255 31.55 -13.83 39.60
CA GLN A 255 30.29 -13.31 40.14
C GLN A 255 30.13 -11.80 39.93
N HIS A 256 31.19 -11.00 40.16
CA HIS A 256 31.16 -9.56 39.86
C HIS A 256 30.99 -9.28 38.36
N TRP A 257 31.62 -10.07 37.49
CA TRP A 257 31.43 -9.97 36.03
C TRP A 257 30.01 -10.33 35.62
N ALA A 258 29.46 -11.44 36.12
CA ALA A 258 28.08 -11.85 35.84
C ALA A 258 27.06 -10.82 36.35
N ALA A 259 27.23 -10.28 37.56
CA ALA A 259 26.41 -9.19 38.08
C ALA A 259 26.56 -7.90 37.26
N GLY A 260 27.76 -7.62 36.73
CA GLY A 260 28.02 -6.52 35.79
C GLY A 260 27.27 -6.69 34.47
N VAL A 261 27.26 -7.90 33.91
CA VAL A 261 26.49 -8.23 32.69
C VAL A 261 24.99 -8.13 32.97
N ILE A 262 24.47 -8.80 34.00
CA ILE A 262 23.04 -8.79 34.36
C ILE A 262 22.55 -7.37 34.63
N SER A 263 23.28 -6.56 35.41
CA SER A 263 22.90 -5.16 35.68
C SER A 263 22.99 -4.25 34.45
N SER A 264 23.85 -4.57 33.49
CA SER A 264 23.93 -3.84 32.21
C SER A 264 22.79 -4.23 31.28
N SER A 265 22.50 -5.52 31.12
CA SER A 265 21.33 -6.02 30.37
C SER A 265 20.01 -5.52 30.97
N TRP A 266 19.88 -5.49 32.30
CA TRP A 266 18.71 -4.92 32.99
C TRP A 266 18.56 -3.42 32.75
N ARG A 267 19.67 -2.65 32.76
CA ARG A 267 19.64 -1.22 32.43
C ARG A 267 19.25 -0.99 30.96
N SER A 268 19.82 -1.75 30.02
CA SER A 268 19.45 -1.70 28.60
C SER A 268 17.99 -2.08 28.37
N TRP A 269 17.48 -3.11 29.06
CA TRP A 269 16.09 -3.53 28.98
C TRP A 269 15.14 -2.44 29.52
N ASN A 270 15.44 -1.85 30.68
CA ASN A 270 14.66 -0.73 31.23
C ASN A 270 14.70 0.50 30.32
N HIS A 271 15.85 0.81 29.73
CA HIS A 271 15.98 1.92 28.78
C HIS A 271 15.15 1.67 27.52
N LEU A 272 15.22 0.47 26.94
CA LEU A 272 14.39 0.06 25.79
C LEU A 272 12.90 0.06 26.12
N ALA A 273 12.50 -0.39 27.33
CA ALA A 273 11.12 -0.34 27.79
C ALA A 273 10.63 1.12 27.93
N GLY A 274 11.45 2.00 28.51
CA GLY A 274 11.20 3.43 28.59
C GLY A 274 11.04 4.10 27.22
N LEU A 275 11.96 3.83 26.29
CA LEU A 275 11.89 4.31 24.90
C LEU A 275 10.64 3.80 24.18
N ARG A 276 10.31 2.50 24.30
CA ARG A 276 9.09 1.92 23.71
C ARG A 276 7.83 2.59 24.25
N ASN A 277 7.77 2.88 25.55
CA ASN A 277 6.64 3.59 26.16
C ASN A 277 6.57 5.06 25.70
N ALA A 278 7.70 5.77 25.64
CA ALA A 278 7.77 7.13 25.11
C ALA A 278 7.36 7.21 23.62
N LEU A 279 7.73 6.22 22.81
CA LEU A 279 7.34 6.11 21.40
C LEU A 279 5.84 5.82 21.23
N ARG A 280 5.26 4.92 22.04
CA ARG A 280 3.81 4.68 22.08
C ARG A 280 3.06 5.96 22.43
N GLU A 281 3.51 6.66 23.45
CA GLU A 281 2.91 7.91 23.92
C GLU A 281 3.05 9.05 22.90
N ALA A 282 4.18 9.14 22.19
CA ALA A 282 4.33 10.07 21.07
C ALA A 282 3.37 9.76 19.92
N ARG A 283 3.27 8.48 19.50
CA ARG A 283 2.34 8.04 18.45
C ARG A 283 0.88 8.31 18.82
N ARG A 284 0.48 8.05 20.07
CA ARG A 284 -0.85 8.38 20.61
C ARG A 284 -1.16 9.87 20.47
N ARG A 285 -0.24 10.74 20.90
CA ARG A 285 -0.40 12.20 20.75
C ARG A 285 -0.45 12.66 19.29
N HIS A 286 0.36 12.08 18.40
CA HIS A 286 0.29 12.40 16.96
C HIS A 286 -1.07 12.02 16.35
N LEU A 287 -1.66 10.88 16.76
CA LEU A 287 -2.98 10.44 16.32
C LEU A 287 -4.12 11.32 16.88
N GLU A 288 -4.06 11.68 18.16
CA GLU A 288 -5.00 12.61 18.79
C GLU A 288 -4.97 14.00 18.12
N ASN A 289 -3.76 14.51 17.86
CA ASN A 289 -3.56 15.77 17.16
C ASN A 289 -4.01 15.68 15.68
N PHE A 290 -3.84 14.53 15.02
CA PHE A 290 -4.37 14.27 13.68
C PHE A 290 -5.89 14.39 13.65
N TYR A 291 -6.63 13.68 14.52
CA TYR A 291 -8.09 13.80 14.56
C TYR A 291 -8.55 15.23 14.90
N SER A 292 -7.85 15.93 15.79
CA SER A 292 -8.14 17.32 16.13
C SER A 292 -7.97 18.25 14.92
N ARG A 293 -6.85 18.11 14.18
CA ARG A 293 -6.59 18.90 12.97
C ARG A 293 -7.48 18.51 11.79
N ALA A 294 -7.86 17.25 11.66
CA ALA A 294 -8.83 16.77 10.65
C ALA A 294 -10.22 17.38 10.87
N LYS A 295 -10.71 17.41 12.12
CA LYS A 295 -11.97 18.10 12.48
C LYS A 295 -11.92 19.60 12.16
N HIS A 296 -10.78 20.26 12.45
CA HIS A 296 -10.59 21.67 12.11
C HIS A 296 -10.54 21.91 10.59
N LEU A 297 -9.88 21.03 9.84
CA LEU A 297 -9.84 21.08 8.37
C LEU A 297 -11.25 20.93 7.79
N ALA A 298 -12.01 19.93 8.23
CA ALA A 298 -13.41 19.71 7.83
C ALA A 298 -14.29 20.95 8.08
N ALA A 299 -14.27 21.49 9.30
CA ALA A 299 -15.07 22.66 9.67
C ALA A 299 -14.72 23.93 8.88
N ASN A 300 -13.47 24.05 8.39
CA ASN A 300 -13.00 25.21 7.63
C ASN A 300 -12.85 24.95 6.13
N TRP A 301 -13.18 23.75 5.63
CA TRP A 301 -12.79 23.31 4.27
C TRP A 301 -13.28 24.25 3.18
N ASN A 302 -14.53 24.70 3.26
CA ASN A 302 -15.13 25.64 2.31
C ASN A 302 -14.41 27.00 2.27
N ARG A 303 -13.89 27.48 3.41
CA ARG A 303 -13.05 28.68 3.47
C ARG A 303 -11.67 28.38 2.88
N ILE A 304 -11.03 27.30 3.32
CA ILE A 304 -9.66 26.94 2.92
C ILE A 304 -9.58 26.75 1.40
N ARG A 305 -10.47 25.95 0.80
CA ARG A 305 -10.47 25.64 -0.64
C ARG A 305 -10.68 26.84 -1.57
N THR A 306 -11.26 27.93 -1.07
CA THR A 306 -11.46 29.18 -1.83
C THR A 306 -10.44 30.26 -1.52
N SER A 307 -9.58 30.04 -0.52
CA SER A 307 -8.56 31.00 -0.08
C SER A 307 -7.15 30.62 -0.56
N ARG A 308 -6.23 31.58 -0.52
CA ARG A 308 -4.81 31.32 -0.80
C ARG A 308 -4.23 30.35 0.23
N ARG A 309 -3.69 29.23 -0.25
CA ARG A 309 -3.22 28.11 0.58
C ARG A 309 -1.96 27.45 0.02
N THR A 310 -1.22 26.75 0.87
CA THR A 310 -0.06 25.95 0.45
C THR A 310 -0.35 24.45 0.57
N ILE A 311 -0.20 23.70 -0.52
CA ILE A 311 -0.34 22.24 -0.54
C ILE A 311 1.05 21.62 -0.46
N ILE A 312 1.25 20.71 0.51
CA ILE A 312 2.53 20.01 0.71
C ILE A 312 2.37 18.57 0.25
N HIS A 313 2.84 18.23 -0.94
CA HIS A 313 2.83 16.86 -1.44
C HIS A 313 4.02 16.08 -0.90
N ILE A 314 3.72 14.94 -0.29
CA ILE A 314 4.71 13.96 0.16
C ILE A 314 4.30 12.62 -0.47
N PRO A 315 4.82 12.25 -1.65
CA PRO A 315 4.55 10.96 -2.31
C PRO A 315 5.28 9.80 -1.60
N SER A 316 5.00 9.66 -0.31
CA SER A 316 5.54 8.61 0.57
C SER A 316 4.90 7.27 0.23
N LEU A 317 5.72 6.25 -0.03
CA LEU A 317 5.25 4.86 -0.10
C LEU A 317 5.33 4.25 1.30
N GLY A 318 4.36 4.60 2.14
CA GLY A 318 4.24 4.26 3.55
C GLY A 318 4.02 2.78 3.91
N TYR A 319 4.24 1.85 2.99
CA TYR A 319 4.01 0.41 3.19
C TYR A 319 4.78 -0.19 4.38
N SER A 320 4.42 -1.41 4.76
CA SER A 320 5.17 -2.22 5.72
C SER A 320 6.65 -2.34 5.30
N GLN A 321 7.54 -2.57 6.28
CA GLN A 321 8.97 -2.70 5.97
C GLN A 321 9.25 -3.86 5.01
N HIS A 322 8.58 -5.01 5.21
CA HIS A 322 8.80 -6.19 4.38
C HIS A 322 8.37 -5.97 2.92
N ILE A 323 7.32 -5.19 2.65
CA ILE A 323 6.96 -4.81 1.27
C ILE A 323 8.06 -3.93 0.68
N ARG A 324 8.46 -2.87 1.41
CA ARG A 324 9.44 -1.89 0.93
C ARG A 324 10.80 -2.49 0.60
N GLU A 325 11.25 -3.49 1.35
CA GLU A 325 12.50 -4.23 1.08
C GLU A 325 12.50 -4.93 -0.28
N HIS A 326 11.33 -5.29 -0.82
CA HIS A 326 11.17 -5.92 -2.14
C HIS A 326 10.89 -4.91 -3.28
N ILE A 327 10.61 -3.63 -2.97
CA ILE A 327 10.41 -2.60 -4.01
C ILE A 327 11.77 -2.17 -4.58
N PRO A 328 12.05 -2.42 -5.88
CA PRO A 328 13.27 -1.96 -6.52
C PRO A 328 13.26 -0.44 -6.64
N ASP A 329 14.41 0.18 -6.36
CA ASP A 329 14.64 1.62 -6.52
C ASP A 329 13.53 2.48 -5.85
N LEU A 330 13.18 2.16 -4.61
CA LEU A 330 12.07 2.78 -3.84
C LEU A 330 12.03 4.32 -3.90
N ALA A 331 13.19 4.99 -3.96
CA ALA A 331 13.25 6.45 -4.12
C ALA A 331 12.65 6.93 -5.45
N LEU A 332 12.91 6.22 -6.55
CA LEU A 332 12.31 6.49 -7.87
C LEU A 332 10.80 6.19 -7.88
N GLN A 333 10.38 5.06 -7.27
CA GLN A 333 8.95 4.71 -7.17
C GLN A 333 8.16 5.77 -6.37
N GLN A 334 8.76 6.35 -5.33
CA GLN A 334 8.21 7.51 -4.60
C GLN A 334 8.21 8.82 -5.40
N ASN A 335 8.78 8.87 -6.60
CA ASN A 335 8.89 10.09 -7.41
C ASN A 335 8.16 10.03 -8.75
N LEU A 336 7.40 8.96 -9.02
CA LEU A 336 6.64 8.84 -10.28
C LEU A 336 5.51 9.89 -10.40
N GLN A 337 5.08 10.46 -9.27
CA GLN A 337 3.91 11.33 -9.16
C GLN A 337 4.23 12.83 -9.31
N MET A 338 5.21 13.19 -10.14
CA MET A 338 5.61 14.60 -10.40
C MET A 338 4.45 15.47 -10.90
N GLY A 339 3.43 14.88 -11.54
CA GLY A 339 2.22 15.57 -11.99
C GLY A 339 1.41 16.25 -10.88
N ARG A 340 1.62 15.91 -9.60
CA ARG A 340 1.10 16.65 -8.43
C ARG A 340 1.50 18.12 -8.40
N LEU A 341 2.56 18.53 -9.10
CA LEU A 341 2.91 19.94 -9.25
C LEU A 341 1.82 20.76 -9.97
N CYS A 342 0.92 20.11 -10.71
CA CYS A 342 -0.13 20.75 -11.50
C CYS A 342 -1.28 21.33 -10.64
N ASP A 343 -1.35 21.03 -9.34
CA ASP A 343 -2.27 21.69 -8.38
C ASP A 343 -2.15 23.23 -8.39
N ILE A 344 -1.01 23.76 -8.87
CA ILE A 344 -0.76 25.18 -9.17
C ILE A 344 -1.73 25.79 -10.21
N LEU A 345 -2.52 24.98 -10.91
CA LEU A 345 -3.57 25.41 -11.84
C LEU A 345 -4.62 26.31 -11.16
N ASP A 346 -4.98 26.00 -9.90
CA ASP A 346 -5.72 26.92 -9.05
C ASP A 346 -4.81 28.09 -8.68
N ALA A 347 -5.15 29.30 -9.10
CA ALA A 347 -4.40 30.53 -8.85
C ALA A 347 -4.18 30.82 -7.34
N ASN A 348 -4.98 30.23 -6.46
CA ASN A 348 -4.86 30.35 -5.00
C ASN A 348 -3.92 29.32 -4.35
N VAL A 349 -3.40 28.36 -5.11
CA VAL A 349 -2.49 27.32 -4.58
C VAL A 349 -1.03 27.72 -4.77
N ASP A 350 -0.26 27.65 -3.70
CA ASP A 350 1.20 27.49 -3.77
C ASP A 350 1.56 26.01 -3.50
N VAL A 351 2.45 25.40 -4.27
CA VAL A 351 2.80 23.97 -4.15
C VAL A 351 4.18 23.77 -3.51
N ILE A 352 4.29 22.88 -2.53
CA ILE A 352 5.57 22.35 -2.06
C ILE A 352 5.60 20.85 -2.30
N TYR A 353 6.51 20.39 -3.17
CA TYR A 353 6.71 18.97 -3.45
C TYR A 353 7.97 18.47 -2.74
N ILE A 354 7.82 17.47 -1.88
CA ILE A 354 8.95 16.80 -1.25
C ILE A 354 9.47 15.73 -2.20
N CYS A 355 10.70 15.89 -2.69
CA CYS A 355 11.31 14.96 -3.63
C CYS A 355 12.22 13.97 -2.89
N PRO A 356 12.08 12.65 -3.08
CA PRO A 356 12.99 11.64 -2.51
C PRO A 356 14.38 11.64 -3.18
N LEU A 357 14.57 12.42 -4.24
CA LEU A 357 15.74 12.45 -5.11
C LEU A 357 16.27 13.89 -5.23
N ALA A 358 17.57 14.05 -5.47
CA ALA A 358 18.21 15.36 -5.64
C ALA A 358 18.23 15.74 -7.13
N LEU A 359 17.24 16.53 -7.57
CA LEU A 359 17.10 16.90 -8.98
C LEU A 359 18.28 17.73 -9.50
N SER A 360 18.75 17.42 -10.70
CA SER A 360 19.67 18.26 -11.46
C SER A 360 19.05 19.60 -11.89
N GLU A 361 19.91 20.59 -12.17
CA GLU A 361 19.49 21.90 -12.71
C GLU A 361 18.72 21.76 -14.03
N GLU A 362 19.08 20.78 -14.86
CA GLU A 362 18.40 20.41 -16.10
C GLU A 362 16.93 20.04 -15.86
N LEU A 363 16.64 19.19 -14.88
CA LEU A 363 15.27 18.81 -14.53
C LEU A 363 14.51 19.94 -13.83
N LEU A 364 15.16 20.73 -12.98
CA LEU A 364 14.53 21.91 -12.38
C LEU A 364 14.11 22.93 -13.45
N GLN A 365 14.96 23.18 -14.44
CA GLN A 365 14.61 24.02 -15.60
C GLN A 365 13.51 23.40 -16.45
N TYR A 366 13.50 22.07 -16.63
CA TYR A 366 12.44 21.36 -17.36
C TYR A 366 11.06 21.58 -16.70
N TYR A 367 10.92 21.27 -15.41
CA TYR A 367 9.66 21.44 -14.69
C TYR A 367 9.23 22.90 -14.57
N ASN A 368 10.18 23.84 -14.43
CA ASN A 368 9.85 25.26 -14.40
C ASN A 368 9.26 25.74 -15.74
N LYS A 369 9.84 25.31 -16.87
CA LYS A 369 9.26 25.58 -18.20
C LYS A 369 7.91 24.90 -18.38
N LEU A 370 7.78 23.62 -18.02
CA LEU A 370 6.55 22.84 -18.13
C LEU A 370 5.38 23.52 -17.41
N LEU A 371 5.58 23.96 -16.17
CA LEU A 371 4.54 24.66 -15.41
C LEU A 371 4.28 26.06 -15.98
N GLY A 372 5.32 26.77 -16.44
CA GLY A 372 5.18 28.07 -17.10
C GLY A 372 4.32 28.07 -18.37
N LEU A 373 4.08 26.90 -18.98
CA LEU A 373 3.26 26.77 -20.19
C LEU A 373 1.80 27.20 -20.02
N GLN A 374 1.22 27.25 -18.82
CA GLN A 374 -0.24 27.44 -18.67
C GLN A 374 -0.76 28.73 -19.31
N ALA A 375 -0.01 29.81 -19.22
CA ALA A 375 -0.38 31.08 -19.84
C ALA A 375 -0.33 30.99 -21.38
N ALA A 376 0.72 30.36 -21.93
CA ALA A 376 0.86 30.08 -23.36
C ALA A 376 -0.20 29.08 -23.89
N VAL A 377 -0.61 28.09 -23.10
CA VAL A 377 -1.72 27.15 -23.40
C VAL A 377 -3.06 27.89 -23.46
N ARG A 378 -3.24 28.95 -22.66
CA ARG A 378 -4.46 29.77 -22.68
C ARG A 378 -4.52 30.75 -23.85
N SER A 379 -3.38 31.33 -24.24
CA SER A 379 -3.31 32.31 -25.33
C SER A 379 -3.02 31.72 -26.72
N GLY A 380 -2.48 30.50 -26.80
CA GLY A 380 -1.95 29.90 -28.03
C GLY A 380 -0.60 30.51 -28.48
N ASN A 381 0.04 31.33 -27.64
CA ASN A 381 1.27 32.04 -27.96
C ASN A 381 2.42 31.63 -27.00
N PRO A 382 3.50 31.01 -27.51
CA PRO A 382 4.63 30.56 -26.69
C PRO A 382 5.33 31.66 -25.87
N GLU A 383 5.27 32.92 -26.32
CA GLU A 383 5.92 34.06 -25.65
C GLU A 383 5.23 34.46 -24.33
N ASP A 384 3.99 34.02 -24.10
CA ASP A 384 3.24 34.34 -22.87
C ASP A 384 3.61 33.42 -21.68
N MET A 385 4.68 32.63 -21.79
CA MET A 385 5.14 31.70 -20.75
C MET A 385 5.45 32.43 -19.44
N ALA A 386 4.82 32.00 -18.35
CA ALA A 386 4.96 32.63 -17.04
C ALA A 386 6.10 32.01 -16.22
N ASP A 387 6.86 32.84 -15.48
CA ASP A 387 7.77 32.33 -14.45
C ASP A 387 6.98 32.03 -13.17
N LEU A 388 6.87 30.75 -12.83
CA LEU A 388 6.10 30.25 -11.68
C LEU A 388 6.98 29.86 -10.48
N GLN A 389 8.28 30.17 -10.50
CA GLN A 389 9.23 29.77 -9.44
C GLN A 389 8.81 30.14 -8.02
N ASP A 390 8.01 31.18 -7.81
CA ASP A 390 7.54 31.57 -6.48
C ASP A 390 6.24 30.91 -6.03
N ARG A 391 5.53 30.27 -6.95
CA ARG A 391 4.29 29.51 -6.67
C ARG A 391 4.53 28.02 -6.44
N PHE A 392 5.65 27.44 -6.90
CA PHE A 392 6.03 26.07 -6.53
C PHE A 392 7.46 25.99 -5.98
N LYS A 393 7.72 25.07 -5.03
CA LYS A 393 9.07 24.76 -4.55
C LYS A 393 9.25 23.24 -4.44
N ILE A 394 10.30 22.70 -5.06
CA ILE A 394 10.72 21.30 -4.90
C ILE A 394 11.78 21.24 -3.80
N LEU A 395 11.58 20.40 -2.79
CA LEU A 395 12.49 20.26 -1.65
C LEU A 395 12.95 18.81 -1.48
N THR A 396 14.25 18.57 -1.60
CA THR A 396 14.87 17.27 -1.28
C THR A 396 15.28 17.24 0.20
N PRO A 397 14.80 16.27 1.02
CA PRO A 397 15.22 16.13 2.41
C PRO A 397 16.73 15.81 2.53
N GLU A 398 17.48 16.45 3.42
CA GLU A 398 18.93 16.23 3.48
C GLU A 398 19.35 14.82 3.91
N ALA A 399 18.45 14.05 4.54
CA ALA A 399 18.73 12.71 5.01
C ALA A 399 18.61 11.60 3.94
N ILE A 400 18.26 11.91 2.69
CA ILE A 400 18.06 10.89 1.62
C ILE A 400 19.26 9.93 1.43
N ASN A 401 20.48 10.40 1.67
CA ASN A 401 21.71 9.61 1.55
C ASN A 401 22.28 9.15 2.91
N SER A 402 21.59 9.42 4.03
CA SER A 402 22.06 9.07 5.38
C SER A 402 21.80 7.60 5.75
N PHE A 403 20.87 6.93 5.05
CA PHE A 403 20.41 5.58 5.37
C PHE A 403 20.38 4.67 4.12
N PRO A 404 21.49 4.52 3.37
CA PRO A 404 21.49 3.86 2.06
C PRO A 404 21.11 2.37 2.08
N GLU A 405 21.29 1.69 3.22
CA GLU A 405 20.93 0.28 3.43
C GLU A 405 19.47 0.09 3.90
N HIS A 406 18.72 1.18 4.10
CA HIS A 406 17.36 1.13 4.62
C HIS A 406 16.34 1.65 3.61
N HIS A 407 15.39 0.81 3.24
CA HIS A 407 14.28 1.16 2.37
C HIS A 407 13.24 2.02 3.12
N MET A 408 13.61 3.24 3.54
CA MET A 408 12.75 4.17 4.28
C MET A 408 11.72 4.86 3.38
N CYS A 409 10.49 5.02 3.87
CA CYS A 409 9.48 5.84 3.20
C CYS A 409 9.77 7.34 3.36
N LEU A 410 9.32 8.16 2.42
CA LEU A 410 9.69 9.57 2.31
C LEU A 410 9.31 10.39 3.56
N ALA A 411 8.19 10.07 4.21
CA ALA A 411 7.80 10.69 5.46
C ALA A 411 8.83 10.44 6.59
N THR A 412 9.37 9.22 6.70
CA THR A 412 10.44 8.89 7.65
C THR A 412 11.73 9.63 7.31
N VAL A 413 12.10 9.71 6.03
CA VAL A 413 13.31 10.45 5.59
C VAL A 413 13.19 11.96 5.87
N LEU A 414 12.02 12.54 5.62
CA LEU A 414 11.72 13.94 5.91
C LEU A 414 11.74 14.24 7.41
N LYS A 415 11.15 13.35 8.23
CA LYS A 415 11.20 13.44 9.70
C LYS A 415 12.65 13.42 10.25
N TYR A 416 13.56 12.71 9.59
CA TYR A 416 14.98 12.70 9.93
C TYR A 416 15.80 13.82 9.25
N SER A 417 15.14 14.76 8.56
CA SER A 417 15.74 15.89 7.85
C SER A 417 15.41 17.23 8.53
N PRO A 418 16.04 17.56 9.68
CA PRO A 418 15.69 18.72 10.50
C PRO A 418 15.86 20.06 9.79
N ARG A 419 16.80 20.21 8.84
CA ARG A 419 16.99 21.45 8.07
C ARG A 419 15.85 21.65 7.07
N THR A 420 15.44 20.61 6.36
CA THR A 420 14.26 20.67 5.49
C THR A 420 12.98 20.90 6.30
N MET A 421 12.83 20.30 7.48
CA MET A 421 11.69 20.59 8.36
C MET A 421 11.68 22.04 8.87
N GLN A 422 12.83 22.61 9.24
CA GLN A 422 12.94 24.04 9.58
C GLN A 422 12.61 24.94 8.39
N ARG A 423 13.08 24.60 7.18
CA ARG A 423 12.77 25.33 5.95
C ARG A 423 11.27 25.31 5.65
N LEU A 424 10.61 24.17 5.83
CA LEU A 424 9.15 24.06 5.72
C LEU A 424 8.43 24.95 6.74
N GLN A 425 8.81 24.90 8.02
CA GLN A 425 8.22 25.76 9.06
C GLN A 425 8.31 27.25 8.72
N VAL A 426 9.44 27.71 8.13
CA VAL A 426 9.60 29.10 7.67
C VAL A 426 8.72 29.41 6.45
N LEU A 427 8.64 28.51 5.46
CA LEU A 427 7.82 28.71 4.25
C LEU A 427 6.31 28.76 4.55
N LEU A 428 5.87 28.03 5.58
CA LEU A 428 4.47 27.89 5.98
C LEU A 428 4.02 28.95 7.01
N GLN A 429 4.94 29.76 7.54
CA GLN A 429 4.65 30.71 8.61
C GLN A 429 3.59 31.74 8.18
N GLY A 430 2.44 31.72 8.86
CA GLY A 430 1.32 32.63 8.60
C GLY A 430 0.49 32.32 7.36
N ARG A 431 0.60 31.11 6.78
CA ARG A 431 -0.18 30.65 5.63
C ARG A 431 -1.15 29.54 6.03
N ASP A 432 -2.34 29.50 5.44
CA ASP A 432 -3.18 28.29 5.48
C ASP A 432 -2.49 27.20 4.64
N ALA A 433 -2.36 25.99 5.18
CA ALA A 433 -1.67 24.89 4.50
C ALA A 433 -2.19 23.52 4.93
N TYR A 434 -2.01 22.52 4.08
CA TYR A 434 -2.25 21.11 4.41
C TYR A 434 -1.29 20.17 3.66
N MET A 435 -1.08 18.97 4.21
CA MET A 435 -0.31 17.91 3.56
C MET A 435 -1.21 16.99 2.75
N VAL A 436 -0.70 16.51 1.61
CA VAL A 436 -1.28 15.40 0.83
C VAL A 436 -0.22 14.31 0.73
N GLY A 437 -0.51 13.15 1.32
CA GLY A 437 0.39 12.00 1.34
C GLY A 437 0.40 11.18 0.04
N GLY A 438 1.17 10.10 0.06
CA GLY A 438 1.02 8.93 -0.80
C GLY A 438 0.23 7.86 -0.05
N VAL A 439 0.87 6.74 0.23
CA VAL A 439 0.36 5.67 1.11
C VAL A 439 0.54 6.09 2.57
N PRO A 440 -0.53 6.19 3.40
CA PRO A 440 -0.44 6.70 4.76
C PRO A 440 0.47 5.89 5.71
N HIS A 441 1.37 6.57 6.42
CA HIS A 441 2.26 5.98 7.43
C HIS A 441 2.23 6.77 8.75
N LEU A 442 2.66 6.14 9.86
CA LEU A 442 2.70 6.77 11.18
C LEU A 442 3.63 8.01 11.23
N ASP A 443 4.63 8.07 10.35
CA ASP A 443 5.52 9.22 10.27
C ASP A 443 4.92 10.40 9.49
N ASP A 444 3.90 10.22 8.65
CA ASP A 444 3.13 11.33 8.08
C ASP A 444 2.43 12.11 9.19
N LEU A 445 1.86 11.41 10.18
CA LEU A 445 1.27 12.04 11.36
C LEU A 445 2.30 12.81 12.19
N ALA A 446 3.53 12.27 12.31
CA ALA A 446 4.62 12.92 13.04
C ALA A 446 5.13 14.18 12.30
N VAL A 447 5.27 14.13 10.97
CA VAL A 447 5.62 15.30 10.14
C VAL A 447 4.52 16.36 10.23
N ALA A 448 3.26 15.98 10.09
CA ALA A 448 2.11 16.89 10.22
C ALA A 448 2.07 17.57 11.60
N ASP A 449 2.42 16.84 12.66
CA ASP A 449 2.50 17.40 14.02
C ASP A 449 3.70 18.33 14.22
N GLN A 450 4.85 18.05 13.60
CA GLN A 450 6.00 18.94 13.66
C GLN A 450 5.82 20.22 12.81
N LEU A 451 5.06 20.16 11.72
CA LEU A 451 4.69 21.31 10.88
C LEU A 451 3.44 22.04 11.38
N GLN A 452 2.65 21.45 12.29
CA GLN A 452 1.36 21.96 12.77
C GLN A 452 0.31 22.18 11.67
N VAL A 453 0.34 21.34 10.63
CA VAL A 453 -0.64 21.35 9.52
C VAL A 453 -1.54 20.11 9.57
N PRO A 454 -2.79 20.19 9.08
CA PRO A 454 -3.63 19.01 8.85
C PRO A 454 -3.11 18.15 7.69
N LEU A 455 -3.44 16.86 7.73
CA LEU A 455 -3.19 15.90 6.67
C LEU A 455 -4.52 15.58 5.96
N LEU A 456 -4.57 15.78 4.64
CA LEU A 456 -5.65 15.28 3.79
C LEU A 456 -5.32 13.83 3.40
N GLY A 457 -5.79 12.90 4.22
CA GLY A 457 -5.56 11.47 4.04
C GLY A 457 -6.15 10.65 5.19
N SER A 458 -6.26 9.35 4.95
CA SER A 458 -6.81 8.39 5.92
C SER A 458 -5.85 8.16 7.09
N GLU A 459 -6.40 7.72 8.22
CA GLU A 459 -5.57 7.22 9.32
C GLU A 459 -4.75 6.00 8.83
N PRO A 460 -3.44 5.90 9.16
CA PRO A 460 -2.60 4.78 8.71
C PRO A 460 -3.13 3.38 9.04
N ALA A 461 -3.78 3.19 10.20
CA ALA A 461 -4.37 1.90 10.57
C ALA A 461 -5.61 1.54 9.73
N VAL A 462 -6.46 2.53 9.42
CA VAL A 462 -7.63 2.37 8.54
C VAL A 462 -7.16 2.09 7.12
N ALA A 463 -6.20 2.87 6.63
CA ALA A 463 -5.59 2.69 5.31
C ALA A 463 -4.97 1.30 5.16
N GLN A 464 -4.15 0.87 6.12
CA GLN A 464 -3.53 -0.46 6.12
C GLN A 464 -4.57 -1.58 6.11
N LEU A 465 -5.65 -1.47 6.91
CA LEU A 465 -6.68 -2.52 6.97
C LEU A 465 -7.46 -2.68 5.66
N TYR A 466 -7.89 -1.58 5.05
CA TYR A 466 -8.79 -1.62 3.87
C TYR A 466 -8.06 -1.65 2.53
N SER A 467 -6.77 -1.36 2.50
CA SER A 467 -5.96 -1.52 1.29
C SER A 467 -5.49 -2.96 1.07
N THR A 468 -5.69 -3.91 2.00
CA THR A 468 -5.41 -5.33 1.72
C THR A 468 -6.45 -5.91 0.76
N LYS A 469 -6.12 -6.99 0.05
CA LYS A 469 -7.07 -7.65 -0.88
C LYS A 469 -8.34 -8.11 -0.16
N SER A 470 -8.22 -8.78 0.98
CA SER A 470 -9.37 -9.14 1.83
C SER A 470 -10.05 -7.91 2.44
N GLY A 471 -9.30 -6.85 2.74
CA GLY A 471 -9.80 -5.57 3.21
C GLY A 471 -10.71 -4.86 2.21
N SER A 472 -10.33 -4.82 0.93
CA SER A 472 -11.11 -4.20 -0.14
C SER A 472 -12.42 -4.95 -0.39
N LYS A 473 -12.42 -6.29 -0.33
CA LYS A 473 -13.67 -7.08 -0.42
C LYS A 473 -14.67 -6.73 0.68
N ARG A 474 -14.22 -6.44 1.91
CA ARG A 474 -15.10 -5.96 2.98
C ARG A 474 -15.72 -4.58 2.69
N ILE A 475 -15.08 -3.73 1.89
CA ILE A 475 -15.67 -2.47 1.41
C ILE A 475 -16.72 -2.78 0.34
N PHE A 476 -16.36 -3.53 -0.70
CA PHE A 476 -17.25 -3.84 -1.82
C PHE A 476 -18.52 -4.58 -1.40
N ALA A 477 -18.39 -5.56 -0.50
CA ALA A 477 -19.53 -6.27 0.09
C ALA A 477 -20.48 -5.31 0.83
N SER A 478 -19.95 -4.31 1.56
CA SER A 478 -20.80 -3.28 2.21
C SER A 478 -21.33 -2.20 1.26
N ALA A 479 -20.70 -2.01 0.10
CA ALA A 479 -21.17 -1.11 -0.95
C ALA A 479 -22.28 -1.73 -1.83
N GLY A 480 -22.42 -3.07 -1.80
CA GLY A 480 -23.35 -3.78 -2.69
C GLY A 480 -23.03 -3.57 -4.17
N VAL A 481 -21.73 -3.54 -4.50
CA VAL A 481 -21.24 -3.51 -5.89
C VAL A 481 -20.89 -4.92 -6.36
N PRO A 482 -21.01 -5.24 -7.66
CA PRO A 482 -20.60 -6.54 -8.18
C PRO A 482 -19.09 -6.75 -7.96
N THR A 483 -18.70 -7.95 -7.57
CA THR A 483 -17.32 -8.40 -7.41
C THR A 483 -17.15 -9.77 -8.07
N PRO A 484 -15.93 -10.20 -8.43
CA PRO A 484 -15.73 -11.56 -8.93
C PRO A 484 -16.17 -12.59 -7.87
N PRO A 485 -16.80 -13.72 -8.27
CA PRO A 485 -16.98 -14.86 -7.39
C PRO A 485 -15.66 -15.26 -6.73
N GLY A 486 -15.67 -15.48 -5.41
CA GLY A 486 -14.41 -15.63 -4.67
C GLY A 486 -14.57 -15.74 -3.17
N GLU A 487 -13.45 -15.97 -2.49
CA GLU A 487 -13.33 -16.12 -1.03
C GLU A 487 -12.09 -15.37 -0.53
N TRP A 488 -12.15 -14.83 0.68
CA TRP A 488 -11.12 -13.94 1.25
C TRP A 488 -10.80 -14.30 2.71
N ASP A 489 -9.82 -13.62 3.31
CA ASP A 489 -9.27 -13.94 4.64
C ASP A 489 -8.76 -15.40 4.74
N ILE A 490 -8.11 -15.90 3.67
CA ILE A 490 -7.62 -17.29 3.61
C ILE A 490 -6.23 -17.42 4.24
N HIS A 491 -6.14 -18.15 5.35
CA HIS A 491 -4.92 -18.28 6.16
C HIS A 491 -4.44 -19.74 6.35
N SER A 492 -5.19 -20.74 5.87
CA SER A 492 -4.74 -22.14 5.92
C SER A 492 -4.90 -22.87 4.58
N ARG A 493 -4.03 -23.87 4.33
CA ARG A 493 -4.10 -24.70 3.12
C ARG A 493 -5.43 -25.45 3.02
N GLU A 494 -5.98 -25.88 4.15
CA GLU A 494 -7.29 -26.54 4.22
C GLU A 494 -8.43 -25.59 3.85
N GLN A 495 -8.38 -24.34 4.32
CA GLN A 495 -9.34 -23.30 3.95
C GLN A 495 -9.26 -23.01 2.45
N LEU A 496 -8.05 -22.84 1.90
CA LEU A 496 -7.82 -22.63 0.46
C LEU A 496 -8.43 -23.75 -0.38
N LEU A 497 -8.12 -25.01 -0.04
CA LEU A 497 -8.60 -26.17 -0.81
C LEU A 497 -10.13 -26.31 -0.72
N ARG A 498 -10.70 -26.15 0.49
CA ARG A 498 -12.16 -26.21 0.70
C ARG A 498 -12.89 -25.10 -0.06
N ALA A 499 -12.41 -23.86 0.08
CA ALA A 499 -12.97 -22.70 -0.62
C ALA A 499 -12.92 -22.88 -2.13
N LEU A 500 -11.76 -23.25 -2.69
CA LEU A 500 -11.61 -23.47 -4.13
C LEU A 500 -12.47 -24.64 -4.63
N SER A 501 -12.58 -25.75 -3.89
CA SER A 501 -13.46 -26.87 -4.28
C SER A 501 -14.92 -26.43 -4.42
N GLN A 502 -15.41 -25.63 -3.46
CA GLN A 502 -16.77 -25.11 -3.46
C GLN A 502 -16.96 -24.10 -4.60
N LEU A 503 -16.05 -23.12 -4.72
CA LEU A 503 -16.07 -22.08 -5.74
C LEU A 503 -16.07 -22.66 -7.18
N VAL A 504 -15.24 -23.67 -7.45
CA VAL A 504 -15.20 -24.34 -8.76
C VAL A 504 -16.50 -25.11 -9.05
N LEU A 505 -17.07 -25.78 -8.04
CA LEU A 505 -18.31 -26.54 -8.18
C LEU A 505 -19.54 -25.63 -8.41
N ASP A 506 -19.52 -24.45 -7.81
CA ASP A 506 -20.60 -23.47 -7.90
C ASP A 506 -20.50 -22.60 -9.18
N ASN A 507 -19.29 -22.48 -9.76
CA ASN A 507 -19.01 -21.63 -10.92
C ASN A 507 -18.25 -22.42 -12.01
N LEU A 508 -18.83 -23.53 -12.49
CA LEU A 508 -18.19 -24.47 -13.43
C LEU A 508 -17.76 -23.85 -14.77
N GLU A 509 -18.32 -22.70 -15.14
CA GLU A 509 -17.94 -21.91 -16.33
C GLU A 509 -16.63 -21.10 -16.16
N VAL A 510 -16.16 -20.91 -14.92
CA VAL A 510 -14.93 -20.18 -14.61
C VAL A 510 -13.71 -21.09 -14.80
N GLN A 511 -13.04 -20.92 -15.94
CA GLN A 511 -11.84 -21.69 -16.25
C GLN A 511 -10.64 -21.30 -15.37
N ARG A 512 -10.41 -19.99 -15.21
CA ARG A 512 -9.22 -19.44 -14.56
C ARG A 512 -9.57 -18.86 -13.19
N TRP A 513 -8.78 -19.26 -12.19
CA TRP A 513 -8.85 -18.73 -10.83
C TRP A 513 -7.58 -17.97 -10.50
N LEU A 514 -7.74 -16.80 -9.89
CA LEU A 514 -6.67 -15.95 -9.38
C LEU A 514 -6.49 -16.19 -7.88
N PHE A 515 -5.24 -16.18 -7.44
CA PHE A 515 -4.82 -16.16 -6.04
C PHE A 515 -4.09 -14.85 -5.80
N LYS A 516 -4.54 -14.01 -4.87
CA LYS A 516 -3.96 -12.71 -4.56
C LYS A 516 -3.55 -12.64 -3.09
N VAL A 517 -2.29 -12.33 -2.82
CA VAL A 517 -1.76 -12.12 -1.46
C VAL A 517 -2.19 -10.75 -0.94
N ASP A 518 -2.62 -10.68 0.33
CA ASP A 518 -3.30 -9.51 0.90
C ASP A 518 -2.50 -8.19 0.88
N ASP A 519 -1.22 -8.24 1.24
CA ASP A 519 -0.38 -7.04 1.44
C ASP A 519 0.30 -6.56 0.14
N GLU A 520 0.15 -7.29 -0.97
CA GLU A 520 0.88 -7.08 -2.22
C GLU A 520 0.23 -6.08 -3.20
N ARG A 521 1.03 -5.48 -4.08
CA ARG A 521 0.64 -4.39 -5.00
C ARG A 521 1.03 -4.69 -6.45
N ALA A 522 0.47 -3.92 -7.39
CA ALA A 522 0.85 -3.91 -8.81
C ALA A 522 0.97 -5.30 -9.47
N GLY A 523 0.10 -6.23 -9.06
CA GLY A 523 0.05 -7.62 -9.51
C GLY A 523 1.21 -8.53 -9.05
N ASP A 524 2.20 -8.03 -8.31
CA ASP A 524 3.39 -8.82 -7.90
C ASP A 524 3.05 -9.99 -6.98
N GLY A 525 1.96 -9.89 -6.22
CA GLY A 525 1.42 -10.93 -5.35
C GLY A 525 0.28 -11.74 -5.95
N THR A 526 0.18 -11.80 -7.28
CA THR A 526 -0.86 -12.58 -7.96
C THR A 526 -0.28 -13.87 -8.54
N ALA A 527 -1.03 -14.95 -8.43
CA ALA A 527 -0.84 -16.17 -9.20
C ALA A 527 -2.17 -16.59 -9.84
N PHE A 528 -2.15 -17.42 -10.87
CA PHE A 528 -3.36 -17.92 -11.52
C PHE A 528 -3.26 -19.41 -11.86
N CYS A 529 -4.41 -20.06 -12.05
CA CYS A 529 -4.49 -21.45 -12.49
C CYS A 529 -5.74 -21.69 -13.34
N ASP A 530 -5.60 -22.41 -14.46
CA ASP A 530 -6.70 -22.80 -15.34
C ASP A 530 -7.33 -24.11 -14.86
N VAL A 531 -8.01 -24.05 -13.71
CA VAL A 531 -8.41 -25.21 -12.90
C VAL A 531 -9.29 -26.19 -13.68
N THR A 532 -10.36 -25.73 -14.35
CA THR A 532 -11.28 -26.66 -15.05
C THR A 532 -10.62 -27.38 -16.23
N SER A 533 -9.58 -26.76 -16.82
CA SER A 533 -8.79 -27.34 -17.91
C SER A 533 -7.87 -28.48 -17.47
N HIS A 534 -7.67 -28.65 -16.16
CA HIS A 534 -6.76 -29.63 -15.58
C HIS A 534 -7.45 -30.60 -14.59
N LEU A 535 -8.75 -30.45 -14.32
CA LEU A 535 -9.53 -31.39 -13.52
C LEU A 535 -9.95 -32.62 -14.33
N GLU A 536 -9.52 -33.81 -13.90
CA GLU A 536 -9.87 -35.08 -14.55
C GLU A 536 -11.36 -35.42 -14.35
N CYS A 537 -11.95 -35.03 -13.22
CA CYS A 537 -13.37 -35.22 -12.95
C CYS A 537 -14.29 -34.30 -13.76
N TYR A 538 -13.80 -33.20 -14.35
CA TYR A 538 -14.64 -32.15 -14.95
C TYR A 538 -15.56 -32.65 -16.09
N PRO A 539 -15.11 -33.48 -17.06
CA PRO A 539 -15.99 -34.03 -18.10
C PRO A 539 -17.02 -35.05 -17.58
N TRP A 540 -16.87 -35.54 -16.35
CA TRP A 540 -17.93 -36.31 -15.68
C TRP A 540 -18.94 -35.37 -15.02
N ILE A 541 -18.48 -34.35 -14.29
CA ILE A 541 -19.34 -33.33 -13.63
C ILE A 541 -20.27 -32.67 -14.66
N GLN A 542 -19.74 -32.25 -15.81
CA GLN A 542 -20.54 -31.65 -16.89
C GLN A 542 -21.66 -32.58 -17.40
N ARG A 543 -21.43 -33.89 -17.47
CA ARG A 543 -22.45 -34.86 -17.93
C ARG A 543 -23.53 -35.10 -16.89
N GLU A 544 -23.17 -35.18 -15.61
CA GLU A 544 -24.16 -35.29 -14.52
C GLU A 544 -25.02 -34.01 -14.44
N GLN A 545 -24.41 -32.82 -14.56
CA GLN A 545 -25.12 -31.53 -14.59
C GLN A 545 -26.03 -31.39 -15.82
N GLN A 546 -25.68 -31.96 -16.97
CA GLN A 546 -26.57 -32.01 -18.14
C GLN A 546 -27.70 -33.06 -17.99
N GLY A 547 -27.46 -34.12 -17.23
CA GLY A 547 -28.46 -35.16 -16.93
C GLY A 547 -29.48 -34.76 -15.85
N HIS A 548 -29.13 -33.84 -14.96
CA HIS A 548 -29.96 -33.35 -13.87
C HIS A 548 -30.28 -31.85 -14.04
N GLY A 549 -31.57 -31.49 -14.07
CA GLY A 549 -31.97 -30.08 -14.08
C GLY A 549 -31.40 -29.29 -12.88
N PRO A 550 -31.23 -27.95 -12.98
CA PRO A 550 -30.44 -27.16 -12.03
C PRO A 550 -30.91 -27.25 -10.56
N GLU A 551 -32.23 -27.39 -10.34
CA GLU A 551 -32.79 -27.63 -9.01
C GLU A 551 -32.39 -29.01 -8.47
N VAL A 552 -32.50 -30.05 -9.29
CA VAL A 552 -32.17 -31.44 -8.93
C VAL A 552 -30.67 -31.62 -8.69
N TRP A 553 -29.81 -30.95 -9.48
CA TRP A 553 -28.35 -30.95 -9.27
C TRP A 553 -27.98 -30.46 -7.87
N SER A 554 -28.67 -29.44 -7.36
CA SER A 554 -28.31 -28.76 -6.11
C SER A 554 -28.51 -29.60 -4.86
N GLU A 555 -29.47 -30.52 -4.86
CA GLU A 555 -29.72 -31.48 -3.76
C GLU A 555 -29.19 -32.90 -4.07
N SER A 556 -28.46 -33.07 -5.18
CA SER A 556 -28.02 -34.40 -5.63
C SER A 556 -26.81 -34.94 -4.86
N GLN A 557 -26.83 -36.25 -4.59
CA GLN A 557 -25.64 -36.99 -4.16
C GLN A 557 -24.50 -36.91 -5.19
N ALA A 558 -24.81 -36.65 -6.47
CA ALA A 558 -23.83 -36.41 -7.52
C ALA A 558 -23.00 -35.14 -7.27
N ARG A 559 -23.61 -34.07 -6.73
CA ARG A 559 -22.92 -32.82 -6.34
C ARG A 559 -21.97 -33.02 -5.16
N GLU A 560 -22.38 -33.78 -4.14
CA GLU A 560 -21.48 -34.18 -3.04
C GLU A 560 -20.28 -34.99 -3.55
N LEU A 561 -20.52 -35.96 -4.43
CA LEU A 561 -19.46 -36.76 -5.06
C LEU A 561 -18.55 -35.91 -5.97
N ALA A 562 -19.08 -34.89 -6.64
CA ALA A 562 -18.29 -33.92 -7.40
C ALA A 562 -17.36 -33.10 -6.49
N LEU A 563 -17.87 -32.58 -5.37
CA LEU A 563 -17.06 -31.84 -4.39
C LEU A 563 -15.91 -32.71 -3.85
N VAL A 564 -16.19 -33.98 -3.52
CA VAL A 564 -15.17 -34.92 -3.05
C VAL A 564 -14.09 -35.14 -4.11
N LYS A 565 -14.45 -35.39 -5.39
CA LYS A 565 -13.48 -35.58 -6.48
C LYS A 565 -12.60 -34.34 -6.69
N ILE A 566 -13.21 -33.16 -6.80
CA ILE A 566 -12.49 -31.88 -6.94
C ILE A 566 -11.49 -31.71 -5.77
N SER A 567 -11.92 -31.96 -4.54
CA SER A 567 -11.06 -31.80 -3.35
C SER A 567 -9.86 -32.78 -3.31
N GLN A 568 -9.97 -33.94 -3.97
CA GLN A 568 -8.88 -34.92 -4.07
C GLN A 568 -7.89 -34.57 -5.19
N GLU A 569 -8.36 -34.01 -6.31
CA GLU A 569 -7.54 -33.63 -7.46
C GLU A 569 -6.79 -32.30 -7.23
N LEU A 570 -7.44 -31.30 -6.63
CA LEU A 570 -6.91 -29.94 -6.45
C LEU A 570 -5.50 -29.85 -5.84
N PRO A 571 -5.12 -30.59 -4.77
CA PRO A 571 -3.80 -30.45 -4.17
C PRO A 571 -2.65 -30.79 -5.12
N GLY A 572 -2.85 -31.76 -6.02
CA GLY A 572 -1.88 -32.15 -7.05
C GLY A 572 -1.91 -31.20 -8.24
N LEU A 573 -3.11 -30.82 -8.68
CA LEU A 573 -3.34 -29.85 -9.76
C LEU A 573 -2.66 -28.51 -9.47
N LEU A 574 -2.92 -27.92 -8.29
CA LEU A 574 -2.35 -26.61 -7.94
C LEU A 574 -0.83 -26.61 -7.88
N ALA A 575 -0.22 -27.70 -7.38
CA ALA A 575 1.22 -27.85 -7.30
C ALA A 575 1.91 -27.97 -8.68
N GLN A 576 1.17 -28.35 -9.73
CA GLN A 576 1.68 -28.51 -11.09
C GLN A 576 1.33 -27.34 -12.02
N HIS A 577 0.19 -26.67 -11.80
CA HIS A 577 -0.42 -25.76 -12.76
C HIS A 577 -0.60 -24.31 -12.28
N VAL A 578 -0.34 -23.97 -11.01
CA VAL A 578 -0.38 -22.56 -10.59
C VAL A 578 0.86 -21.82 -11.10
N GLN A 579 0.62 -20.66 -11.72
CA GLN A 579 1.65 -19.78 -12.28
C GLN A 579 1.65 -18.44 -11.53
N PRO A 580 2.70 -18.14 -10.72
CA PRO A 580 2.90 -16.81 -10.15
C PRO A 580 3.23 -15.77 -11.24
N VAL A 581 2.57 -14.62 -11.21
CA VAL A 581 2.75 -13.54 -12.21
C VAL A 581 4.14 -12.91 -12.11
N ASN A 582 4.71 -12.81 -10.90
CA ASN A 582 6.08 -12.36 -10.68
C ASN A 582 6.98 -13.53 -10.25
N GLU A 583 7.42 -14.32 -11.23
CA GLU A 583 8.33 -15.46 -11.04
C GLU A 583 9.66 -15.07 -10.36
N LYS A 584 10.13 -13.82 -10.53
CA LYS A 584 11.37 -13.35 -9.88
C LYS A 584 11.22 -13.29 -8.36
N ARG A 585 10.03 -12.93 -7.88
CA ARG A 585 9.69 -12.88 -6.45
C ARG A 585 9.23 -14.25 -5.94
N PHE A 586 8.38 -14.92 -6.71
CA PHE A 586 7.77 -16.20 -6.37
C PHE A 586 8.13 -17.27 -7.42
N PRO A 587 9.35 -17.83 -7.37
CA PRO A 587 9.81 -18.80 -8.37
C PRO A 587 9.20 -20.19 -8.24
N THR A 588 8.43 -20.46 -7.17
CA THR A 588 7.64 -21.69 -7.02
C THR A 588 6.31 -21.41 -6.32
N TRP A 589 5.33 -22.28 -6.54
CA TRP A 589 4.04 -22.25 -5.85
C TRP A 589 4.18 -22.31 -4.33
N GLU A 590 5.11 -23.10 -3.79
CA GLU A 590 5.29 -23.24 -2.34
C GLU A 590 5.69 -21.92 -1.68
N LYS A 591 6.56 -21.12 -2.32
CA LYS A 591 6.96 -19.80 -1.81
C LYS A 591 5.82 -18.80 -1.88
N PHE A 592 5.05 -18.83 -2.96
CA PHE A 592 3.83 -18.04 -3.09
C PHE A 592 2.83 -18.40 -1.99
N LEU A 593 2.50 -19.69 -1.87
CA LEU A 593 1.54 -20.24 -0.93
C LEU A 593 1.96 -19.98 0.53
N GLN A 594 3.25 -20.12 0.87
CA GLN A 594 3.75 -19.76 2.21
C GLN A 594 3.45 -18.29 2.54
N THR A 595 3.65 -17.39 1.57
CA THR A 595 3.42 -15.95 1.76
C THR A 595 1.92 -15.65 1.84
N PHE A 596 1.12 -16.20 0.93
CA PHE A 596 -0.34 -16.14 0.90
C PHE A 596 -0.96 -16.58 2.23
N LEU A 597 -0.56 -17.74 2.77
CA LEU A 597 -1.09 -18.25 4.03
C LEU A 597 -0.61 -17.48 5.26
N THR A 598 0.58 -16.86 5.20
CA THR A 598 1.14 -16.07 6.32
C THR A 598 0.51 -14.68 6.41
N GLN A 599 0.20 -14.06 5.27
CA GLN A 599 -0.33 -12.69 5.20
C GLN A 599 -1.85 -12.63 5.12
N GLY A 600 -2.50 -13.73 4.71
CA GLY A 600 -3.87 -13.71 4.21
C GLY A 600 -3.89 -13.55 2.68
N GLY A 601 -4.99 -13.98 2.08
CA GLY A 601 -5.19 -13.81 0.64
C GLY A 601 -6.60 -14.14 0.18
N VAL A 602 -6.83 -13.84 -1.10
CA VAL A 602 -8.11 -13.91 -1.78
C VAL A 602 -8.01 -14.85 -2.98
N ILE A 603 -9.06 -15.66 -3.18
CA ILE A 603 -9.33 -16.41 -4.40
C ILE A 603 -10.41 -15.65 -5.19
N GLU A 604 -10.20 -15.41 -6.48
CA GLU A 604 -11.16 -14.74 -7.36
C GLU A 604 -11.30 -15.49 -8.69
N ALA A 605 -12.52 -15.56 -9.21
CA ALA A 605 -12.78 -15.93 -10.59
C ALA A 605 -12.17 -14.91 -11.55
N PHE A 606 -11.49 -15.37 -12.59
CA PHE A 606 -11.15 -14.54 -13.74
C PHE A 606 -12.31 -14.58 -14.75
N PRO A 607 -12.69 -13.46 -15.40
CA PRO A 607 -13.81 -13.43 -16.34
C PRO A 607 -13.65 -14.46 -17.48
N SER A 608 -14.71 -15.22 -17.74
CA SER A 608 -14.74 -16.28 -18.77
C SER A 608 -14.95 -15.74 -20.20
N SER A 609 -14.41 -14.56 -20.52
CA SER A 609 -14.62 -13.87 -21.80
C SER A 609 -13.32 -13.68 -22.59
N GLY A 610 -13.43 -13.64 -23.92
CA GLY A 610 -12.30 -13.40 -24.81
C GLY A 610 -11.83 -11.94 -24.87
N SER A 611 -12.65 -11.01 -24.37
CA SER A 611 -12.31 -9.59 -24.24
C SER A 611 -12.57 -9.16 -22.80
N VAL A 612 -11.51 -8.69 -22.15
CA VAL A 612 -11.49 -8.29 -20.73
C VAL A 612 -10.66 -7.02 -20.63
N THR A 613 -11.23 -5.96 -20.06
CA THR A 613 -10.54 -4.68 -19.88
C THR A 613 -10.53 -4.31 -18.40
N ASN A 614 -9.34 -4.03 -17.85
CA ASN A 614 -9.20 -3.51 -16.50
C ASN A 614 -9.27 -1.98 -16.53
N LEU A 615 -9.88 -1.39 -15.52
CA LEU A 615 -10.03 0.06 -15.37
C LEU A 615 -9.55 0.50 -13.98
N THR A 616 -8.99 1.70 -13.89
CA THR A 616 -8.77 2.38 -12.60
C THR A 616 -9.60 3.66 -12.56
N VAL A 617 -10.29 3.90 -11.46
CA VAL A 617 -11.01 5.15 -11.20
C VAL A 617 -10.47 5.81 -9.94
N ASP A 618 -10.06 7.06 -10.05
CA ASP A 618 -9.51 7.87 -8.96
C ASP A 618 -10.60 8.73 -8.32
N LEU A 619 -10.64 8.71 -6.99
CA LEU A 619 -11.64 9.39 -6.17
C LEU A 619 -10.99 10.18 -5.03
N LEU A 620 -11.75 11.15 -4.52
CA LEU A 620 -11.43 11.95 -3.33
C LEU A 620 -12.65 11.99 -2.42
N ILE A 621 -12.48 11.53 -1.18
CA ILE A 621 -13.36 11.92 -0.07
C ILE A 621 -12.81 13.22 0.50
N GLU A 622 -13.52 14.32 0.30
CA GLU A 622 -13.17 15.62 0.88
C GLU A 622 -13.32 15.62 2.41
N PRO A 623 -12.68 16.55 3.15
CA PRO A 623 -12.87 16.72 4.59
C PRO A 623 -14.32 16.97 5.03
N THR A 624 -15.19 17.44 4.12
CA THR A 624 -16.64 17.58 4.31
C THR A 624 -17.41 16.25 4.24
N GLY A 625 -16.79 15.19 3.71
CA GLY A 625 -17.44 13.94 3.37
C GLY A 625 -18.12 13.93 1.99
N GLU A 626 -17.86 14.91 1.12
CA GLU A 626 -18.25 14.82 -0.30
C GLU A 626 -17.34 13.81 -1.03
N VAL A 627 -17.93 12.91 -1.81
CA VAL A 627 -17.21 11.98 -2.68
C VAL A 627 -17.14 12.59 -4.08
N THR A 628 -15.94 12.81 -4.60
CA THR A 628 -15.69 13.32 -5.95
C THR A 628 -14.90 12.31 -6.76
N LEU A 629 -15.35 12.01 -7.99
CA LEU A 629 -14.57 11.30 -9.00
C LEU A 629 -13.62 12.30 -9.68
N LEU A 630 -12.33 11.96 -9.79
CA LEU A 630 -11.27 12.84 -10.28
C LEU A 630 -10.74 12.43 -11.66
N ALA A 631 -10.55 11.14 -11.89
CA ALA A 631 -10.06 10.58 -13.13
C ALA A 631 -10.54 9.14 -13.31
N SER A 632 -10.53 8.67 -14.56
CA SER A 632 -10.79 7.28 -14.92
C SER A 632 -9.90 6.91 -16.10
N GLY A 633 -9.55 5.63 -16.23
CA GLY A 633 -8.77 5.16 -17.36
C GLY A 633 -8.78 3.65 -17.56
N ASP A 634 -8.63 3.20 -18.80
CA ASP A 634 -8.46 1.78 -19.15
C ASP A 634 -6.97 1.40 -19.02
N GLN A 635 -6.67 0.35 -18.26
CA GLN A 635 -5.28 -0.05 -17.97
C GLN A 635 -4.58 -0.66 -19.19
N LEU A 636 -3.29 -0.38 -19.33
CA LEU A 636 -2.39 -1.01 -20.31
C LEU A 636 -1.47 -2.03 -19.62
N HIS A 637 -1.25 -3.17 -20.25
CA HIS A 637 -0.72 -4.41 -19.65
C HIS A 637 0.63 -4.87 -20.25
N ALA A 638 1.51 -3.91 -20.56
CA ALA A 638 2.85 -4.14 -21.09
C ALA A 638 3.75 -5.09 -20.25
N GLU A 639 3.45 -5.28 -18.96
CA GLU A 639 4.23 -6.17 -18.09
C GLU A 639 3.48 -7.45 -17.67
N GLY A 640 2.44 -7.81 -18.42
CA GLY A 640 1.63 -9.01 -18.23
C GLY A 640 0.15 -8.67 -17.94
N PRO A 641 -0.78 -9.61 -18.21
CA PRO A 641 -2.23 -9.36 -18.24
C PRO A 641 -2.85 -8.99 -16.88
N LEU A 642 -2.08 -9.03 -15.80
CA LEU A 642 -2.50 -8.75 -14.42
C LEU A 642 -1.63 -7.67 -13.75
N ARG A 643 -0.83 -6.92 -14.54
CA ARG A 643 0.03 -5.82 -14.07
C ARG A 643 -0.22 -4.58 -14.91
N SER A 644 -0.76 -3.53 -14.30
CA SER A 644 -0.91 -2.22 -14.96
C SER A 644 0.45 -1.56 -15.18
N SER A 645 0.61 -0.95 -16.35
CA SER A 645 1.86 -0.33 -16.81
C SER A 645 1.64 1.04 -17.45
N GLY A 646 0.39 1.42 -17.68
CA GLY A 646 -0.05 2.64 -18.34
C GLY A 646 -1.57 2.68 -18.37
N THR A 647 -2.13 3.73 -18.97
CA THR A 647 -3.57 3.99 -18.94
C THR A 647 -4.01 4.86 -20.12
N THR A 648 -5.22 4.63 -20.63
CA THR A 648 -5.96 5.58 -21.48
C THR A 648 -6.69 6.58 -20.58
N ILE A 649 -6.78 7.85 -20.93
CA ILE A 649 -7.47 8.85 -20.10
C ILE A 649 -8.38 9.74 -21.00
N PRO A 650 -9.68 9.87 -20.71
CA PRO A 650 -10.46 9.05 -19.78
C PRO A 650 -10.70 7.64 -20.32
N GLN A 651 -11.28 6.77 -19.49
CA GLN A 651 -11.72 5.44 -19.91
C GLN A 651 -12.80 5.48 -21.00
N ARG A 652 -12.85 4.47 -21.85
CA ARG A 652 -13.91 4.29 -22.88
C ARG A 652 -14.58 2.91 -22.86
N SER A 653 -14.24 2.02 -21.94
CA SER A 653 -14.75 0.63 -21.94
C SER A 653 -16.10 0.44 -21.25
N VAL A 654 -16.49 1.34 -20.35
CA VAL A 654 -17.73 1.25 -19.53
C VAL A 654 -18.54 2.54 -19.67
N ASP A 655 -19.86 2.42 -19.62
CA ASP A 655 -20.74 3.60 -19.54
C ASP A 655 -20.38 4.50 -18.32
N PRO A 656 -20.17 5.81 -18.50
CA PRO A 656 -19.77 6.70 -17.40
C PRO A 656 -20.80 6.81 -16.27
N GLU A 657 -22.11 6.76 -16.56
CA GLU A 657 -23.15 6.88 -15.52
C GLU A 657 -23.18 5.62 -14.64
N ALA A 658 -23.12 4.44 -15.28
CA ALA A 658 -23.01 3.16 -14.58
C ALA A 658 -21.73 3.09 -13.72
N LEU A 659 -20.58 3.49 -14.27
CA LEU A 659 -19.31 3.53 -13.55
C LEU A 659 -19.36 4.52 -12.37
N GLN A 660 -19.93 5.71 -12.57
CA GLN A 660 -20.11 6.70 -11.51
C GLN A 660 -21.01 6.18 -10.39
N ALA A 661 -22.12 5.50 -10.71
CA ALA A 661 -23.03 4.93 -9.72
C ALA A 661 -22.33 3.85 -8.84
N LEU A 662 -21.47 3.02 -9.44
CA LEU A 662 -20.64 2.07 -8.69
C LEU A 662 -19.62 2.80 -7.80
N CYS A 663 -18.92 3.79 -8.34
CA CYS A 663 -17.89 4.55 -7.60
C CYS A 663 -18.46 5.33 -6.42
N LEU A 664 -19.66 5.90 -6.54
CA LEU A 664 -20.35 6.58 -5.43
C LEU A 664 -20.72 5.62 -4.30
N LYS A 665 -21.21 4.41 -4.61
CA LYS A 665 -21.47 3.37 -3.61
C LYS A 665 -20.20 2.97 -2.85
N VAL A 666 -19.09 2.75 -3.57
CA VAL A 666 -17.78 2.44 -2.95
C VAL A 666 -17.29 3.61 -2.11
N GLY A 667 -17.41 4.85 -2.57
CA GLY A 667 -17.00 6.04 -1.83
C GLY A 667 -17.77 6.25 -0.52
N GLU A 668 -19.09 6.08 -0.51
CA GLU A 668 -19.88 6.13 0.73
C GLU A 668 -19.54 4.96 1.68
N ALA A 669 -19.28 3.76 1.15
CA ALA A 669 -18.80 2.64 1.97
C ALA A 669 -17.42 2.95 2.60
N CYS A 670 -16.45 3.43 1.83
CA CYS A 670 -15.15 3.91 2.31
C CYS A 670 -15.30 4.96 3.43
N LYS A 671 -16.07 6.00 3.16
CA LYS A 671 -16.38 7.08 4.12
C LYS A 671 -17.01 6.56 5.42
N SER A 672 -17.93 5.60 5.35
CA SER A 672 -18.54 4.97 6.53
C SER A 672 -17.53 4.22 7.42
N ARG A 673 -16.42 3.76 6.83
CA ARG A 673 -15.30 3.09 7.54
C ARG A 673 -14.19 4.05 7.99
N GLY A 674 -14.36 5.37 7.80
CA GLY A 674 -13.39 6.39 8.22
C GLY A 674 -12.27 6.66 7.21
N VAL A 675 -12.43 6.26 5.94
CA VAL A 675 -11.54 6.66 4.85
C VAL A 675 -11.73 8.15 4.53
N LEU A 676 -10.61 8.84 4.32
CA LEU A 676 -10.51 10.26 3.96
C LEU A 676 -9.39 10.48 2.93
N GLY A 677 -9.56 11.46 2.04
CA GLY A 677 -8.56 11.82 1.04
C GLY A 677 -8.68 10.99 -0.24
N TYR A 678 -7.56 10.87 -0.95
CA TYR A 678 -7.47 10.23 -2.26
C TYR A 678 -7.42 8.70 -2.16
N PHE A 679 -8.13 8.03 -3.05
CA PHE A 679 -8.07 6.58 -3.24
C PHE A 679 -8.42 6.23 -4.69
N SER A 680 -8.02 5.04 -5.14
CA SER A 680 -8.42 4.49 -6.43
C SER A 680 -9.13 3.14 -6.28
N VAL A 681 -10.08 2.88 -7.19
CA VAL A 681 -10.81 1.62 -7.29
C VAL A 681 -10.50 1.00 -8.65
N ASP A 682 -10.06 -0.26 -8.64
CA ASP A 682 -9.88 -1.03 -9.86
C ASP A 682 -11.14 -1.86 -10.15
N PHE A 683 -11.52 -1.86 -11.43
CA PHE A 683 -12.62 -2.64 -11.98
C PHE A 683 -12.14 -3.52 -13.13
N VAL A 684 -12.88 -4.59 -13.40
CA VAL A 684 -12.76 -5.36 -14.65
C VAL A 684 -14.10 -5.35 -15.38
N ALA A 685 -14.08 -5.00 -16.65
CA ALA A 685 -15.22 -4.99 -17.55
C ALA A 685 -15.06 -6.07 -18.64
N PHE A 686 -16.15 -6.78 -18.92
CA PHE A 686 -16.19 -7.82 -19.94
C PHE A 686 -17.62 -8.10 -20.39
N THR A 687 -17.79 -8.66 -21.59
CA THR A 687 -19.10 -9.14 -22.06
C THR A 687 -19.29 -10.59 -21.63
N HIS A 688 -20.40 -10.88 -20.96
CA HIS A 688 -20.70 -12.22 -20.46
C HIS A 688 -21.09 -13.17 -21.61
N PRO A 689 -20.41 -14.32 -21.80
CA PRO A 689 -20.55 -15.12 -23.03
C PRO A 689 -21.96 -15.68 -23.31
N GLN A 690 -22.75 -15.94 -22.26
CA GLN A 690 -24.06 -16.58 -22.39
C GLN A 690 -25.20 -15.57 -22.53
N THR A 691 -25.07 -14.37 -21.96
CA THR A 691 -26.14 -13.35 -21.94
C THR A 691 -25.88 -12.18 -22.89
N GLY A 692 -24.64 -11.98 -23.33
CA GLY A 692 -24.25 -10.82 -24.15
C GLY A 692 -24.20 -9.50 -23.38
N GLU A 693 -24.49 -9.50 -22.08
CA GLU A 693 -24.51 -8.30 -21.25
C GLU A 693 -23.09 -7.89 -20.81
N GLN A 694 -22.83 -6.59 -20.75
CA GLN A 694 -21.61 -6.07 -20.13
C GLN A 694 -21.69 -6.21 -18.61
N GLN A 695 -20.71 -6.90 -18.02
CA GLN A 695 -20.51 -6.94 -16.58
C GLN A 695 -19.30 -6.09 -16.17
N VAL A 696 -19.40 -5.50 -14.99
CA VAL A 696 -18.33 -4.69 -14.37
C VAL A 696 -18.17 -5.13 -12.92
N TRP A 697 -17.02 -5.69 -12.57
CA TRP A 697 -16.72 -6.19 -11.23
C TRP A 697 -15.63 -5.33 -10.56
N ALA A 698 -15.83 -4.96 -9.28
CA ALA A 698 -14.81 -4.30 -8.47
C ALA A 698 -13.76 -5.32 -7.99
N THR A 699 -12.50 -5.09 -8.33
CA THR A 699 -11.39 -6.04 -8.09
C THR A 699 -10.45 -5.59 -6.99
N ASP A 700 -10.09 -4.30 -6.91
CA ASP A 700 -9.06 -3.80 -6.01
C ASP A 700 -9.31 -2.37 -5.50
N LEU A 701 -8.67 -2.01 -4.38
CA LEU A 701 -8.82 -0.71 -3.71
C LEU A 701 -7.48 -0.25 -3.12
N ASP A 702 -6.97 0.89 -3.58
CA ASP A 702 -5.74 1.51 -3.08
C ASP A 702 -6.07 2.83 -2.38
N LEU A 703 -5.88 2.91 -1.05
CA LEU A 703 -6.16 4.11 -0.26
C LEU A 703 -4.99 5.11 -0.28
N CYS A 704 -4.61 5.52 -1.49
CA CYS A 704 -3.59 6.52 -1.75
C CYS A 704 -3.86 7.32 -3.03
N TYR A 705 -3.13 8.42 -3.20
CA TYR A 705 -3.04 9.14 -4.47
C TYR A 705 -2.29 8.29 -5.51
N SER A 706 -2.89 8.02 -6.66
CA SER A 706 -2.34 7.11 -7.69
C SER A 706 -1.40 7.80 -8.69
N ASP A 707 -0.67 6.98 -9.45
CA ASP A 707 0.13 7.43 -10.59
C ASP A 707 -0.75 7.90 -11.76
N GLN A 708 -1.89 7.23 -11.99
CA GLN A 708 -2.87 7.65 -12.98
C GLN A 708 -3.35 9.08 -12.70
N LEU A 709 -3.77 9.36 -11.47
CA LEU A 709 -4.23 10.69 -11.07
C LEU A 709 -3.15 11.76 -11.28
N ALA A 710 -1.87 11.44 -11.02
CA ALA A 710 -0.78 12.37 -11.31
C ALA A 710 -0.65 12.68 -12.82
N LEU A 711 -0.81 11.68 -13.68
CA LEU A 711 -0.80 11.84 -15.14
C LEU A 711 -2.06 12.57 -15.64
N SER A 712 -3.23 12.32 -15.05
CA SER A 712 -4.48 13.03 -15.35
C SER A 712 -4.43 14.51 -14.96
N GLN A 713 -3.81 14.87 -13.83
CA GLN A 713 -3.58 16.27 -13.47
C GLN A 713 -2.68 16.98 -14.50
N LEU A 714 -1.66 16.29 -15.02
CA LEU A 714 -0.81 16.83 -16.08
C LEU A 714 -1.57 17.01 -17.41
N LEU A 715 -2.45 16.07 -17.78
CA LEU A 715 -3.36 16.21 -18.93
C LEU A 715 -4.25 17.45 -18.81
N VAL A 716 -4.93 17.59 -17.68
CA VAL A 716 -5.82 18.73 -17.36
C VAL A 716 -5.07 20.06 -17.43
N TYR A 717 -3.85 20.11 -16.86
CA TYR A 717 -2.98 21.28 -16.92
C TYR A 717 -2.70 21.70 -18.38
N LEU A 718 -2.08 20.81 -19.15
CA LEU A 718 -1.59 21.07 -20.51
C LEU A 718 -2.69 21.39 -21.52
N THR A 719 -3.93 21.01 -21.23
CA THR A 719 -5.09 21.29 -22.10
C THR A 719 -5.86 22.55 -21.68
N ASP A 720 -5.75 22.98 -20.41
CA ASP A 720 -6.72 23.89 -19.76
C ASP A 720 -8.16 23.33 -19.84
N GLY A 721 -8.27 22.00 -19.80
CA GLY A 721 -9.51 21.27 -19.91
C GLY A 721 -10.15 20.99 -18.56
N ASN A 722 -11.46 20.72 -18.56
CA ASN A 722 -12.17 20.17 -17.42
C ASN A 722 -12.47 18.69 -17.64
N VAL A 723 -12.29 17.87 -16.61
CA VAL A 723 -12.88 16.53 -16.54
C VAL A 723 -14.24 16.72 -15.89
N ASP A 724 -15.31 16.77 -16.69
CA ASP A 724 -16.66 16.83 -16.14
C ASP A 724 -16.98 15.52 -15.41
N ARG A 725 -17.84 15.58 -14.39
CA ARG A 725 -18.17 14.45 -13.48
C ARG A 725 -18.99 13.32 -14.14
N GLY A 726 -18.74 13.00 -15.41
CA GLY A 726 -19.42 11.96 -16.20
C GLY A 726 -19.03 11.93 -17.69
N SER A 727 -17.98 12.63 -18.15
CA SER A 727 -17.65 12.74 -19.57
C SER A 727 -16.72 11.63 -20.09
N THR A 728 -16.95 11.20 -21.34
CA THR A 728 -16.08 10.28 -22.11
C THR A 728 -14.85 10.97 -22.73
N GLY A 729 -14.56 12.19 -22.31
CA GLY A 729 -13.45 13.02 -22.79
C GLY A 729 -13.13 14.19 -21.87
N VAL A 730 -11.97 14.80 -22.05
CA VAL A 730 -11.60 16.07 -21.41
C VAL A 730 -12.13 17.22 -22.27
N THR A 731 -12.99 18.08 -21.70
CA THR A 731 -13.67 19.18 -22.39
C THR A 731 -12.86 20.46 -22.27
N MET A 732 -12.68 21.21 -23.35
CA MET A 732 -11.74 22.35 -23.40
C MET A 732 -12.39 23.65 -22.96
N SER A 733 -11.74 24.41 -22.06
CA SER A 733 -12.15 25.79 -21.76
C SER A 733 -11.66 26.74 -22.85
N HIS A 734 -12.58 27.49 -23.48
CA HIS A 734 -12.25 28.55 -24.45
C HIS A 734 -12.49 29.95 -23.84
N PRO A 735 -11.45 30.64 -23.35
CA PRO A 735 -11.56 32.03 -22.92
C PRO A 735 -11.49 32.97 -24.13
N GLY A 736 -12.63 33.44 -24.66
CA GLY A 736 -12.58 34.51 -25.67
C GLY A 736 -13.83 34.87 -26.49
N CYS A 737 -14.82 33.98 -26.64
CA CYS A 737 -16.00 34.27 -27.48
C CYS A 737 -17.29 34.44 -26.68
N SER A 738 -17.72 35.70 -26.54
CA SER A 738 -19.12 35.99 -26.25
C SER A 738 -19.98 35.66 -27.48
N LEU A 739 -21.10 34.96 -27.24
CA LEU A 739 -22.08 34.47 -28.23
C LEU A 739 -21.61 33.25 -29.03
N GLN A 740 -22.18 32.09 -28.67
CA GLN A 740 -21.99 30.73 -29.19
C GLN A 740 -20.68 30.02 -28.74
N PRO A 741 -20.78 28.94 -27.92
CA PRO A 741 -19.66 28.04 -27.70
C PRO A 741 -19.42 27.22 -28.97
N ALA A 742 -18.20 27.26 -29.51
CA ALA A 742 -17.77 26.27 -30.49
C ALA A 742 -17.73 24.89 -29.82
N PRO A 743 -18.09 23.80 -30.51
CA PRO A 743 -18.03 22.46 -29.95
C PRO A 743 -16.56 22.08 -29.69
N SER A 744 -16.15 22.05 -28.43
CA SER A 744 -14.81 21.62 -28.05
C SER A 744 -14.66 20.11 -28.30
N SER A 745 -13.74 19.73 -29.19
CA SER A 745 -13.43 18.32 -29.44
C SER A 745 -12.90 17.66 -28.14
N PRO A 746 -13.48 16.53 -27.69
CA PRO A 746 -13.07 15.87 -26.46
C PRO A 746 -11.64 15.34 -26.59
N ARG A 747 -10.72 15.81 -25.75
CA ARG A 747 -9.35 15.29 -25.73
C ARG A 747 -9.30 13.96 -25.00
N CYS A 748 -8.44 13.07 -25.50
CA CYS A 748 -8.03 11.84 -24.84
C CYS A 748 -6.50 11.75 -24.81
N ALA A 749 -5.98 10.90 -23.93
CA ALA A 749 -4.56 10.67 -23.78
C ALA A 749 -4.24 9.19 -23.57
N VAL A 750 -3.00 8.83 -23.86
CA VAL A 750 -2.37 7.57 -23.43
C VAL A 750 -1.15 7.94 -22.61
N ALA A 751 -1.05 7.41 -21.39
CA ALA A 751 -0.04 7.80 -20.43
C ALA A 751 0.59 6.60 -19.71
N SER A 752 1.87 6.71 -19.34
CA SER A 752 2.56 5.75 -18.49
C SER A 752 3.64 6.44 -17.67
N SER A 753 3.74 6.08 -16.38
CA SER A 753 4.86 6.45 -15.50
C SER A 753 5.97 5.37 -15.46
N GLN A 754 5.68 4.16 -15.98
CA GLN A 754 6.44 2.92 -15.75
C GLN A 754 7.27 2.47 -16.98
N LEU A 755 7.49 3.32 -17.98
CA LEU A 755 8.29 2.95 -19.16
C LEU A 755 9.76 2.81 -18.75
N ARG A 756 10.40 1.71 -19.17
CA ARG A 756 11.79 1.38 -18.82
C ARG A 756 12.61 0.97 -20.03
N HIS A 757 13.84 1.47 -20.11
CA HIS A 757 14.81 1.14 -21.13
C HIS A 757 16.24 1.34 -20.62
N SER A 758 17.05 0.28 -20.58
CA SER A 758 18.39 0.33 -19.96
C SER A 758 19.33 1.36 -20.63
N SER A 759 19.27 1.49 -21.96
CA SER A 759 20.13 2.44 -22.71
C SER A 759 19.90 3.92 -22.41
N LEU A 760 18.79 4.30 -21.76
CA LEU A 760 18.57 5.68 -21.30
C LEU A 760 19.66 6.14 -20.31
N SER A 761 20.32 5.20 -19.61
CA SER A 761 21.41 5.49 -18.68
C SER A 761 22.60 6.23 -19.31
N GLY A 762 22.80 6.10 -20.63
CA GLY A 762 23.90 6.71 -21.37
C GLY A 762 23.59 8.07 -22.01
N ILE A 763 22.37 8.57 -21.88
CA ILE A 763 21.86 9.72 -22.65
C ILE A 763 21.41 10.83 -21.68
N SER A 764 21.71 12.10 -22.00
CA SER A 764 21.19 13.25 -21.25
C SER A 764 19.77 13.59 -21.69
N TYR A 765 18.96 14.15 -20.79
CA TYR A 765 17.56 14.47 -21.11
C TYR A 765 17.47 15.53 -22.22
N ASN A 766 18.36 16.52 -22.24
CA ASN A 766 18.48 17.47 -23.35
C ASN A 766 18.72 16.76 -24.69
N LEU A 767 19.62 15.76 -24.77
CA LEU A 767 19.87 15.03 -26.02
C LEU A 767 18.64 14.19 -26.42
N LEU A 768 18.02 13.48 -25.47
CA LEU A 768 16.79 12.72 -25.70
C LEU A 768 15.67 13.61 -26.25
N LEU A 769 15.43 14.77 -25.63
CA LEU A 769 14.42 15.74 -26.04
C LEU A 769 14.73 16.37 -27.41
N HIS A 770 16.01 16.63 -27.71
CA HIS A 770 16.44 17.11 -29.03
C HIS A 770 16.19 16.07 -30.14
N VAL A 771 16.51 14.80 -29.89
CA VAL A 771 16.22 13.69 -30.82
C VAL A 771 14.71 13.54 -31.00
N CYS A 772 13.94 13.49 -29.91
CA CYS A 772 12.47 13.43 -29.97
C CYS A 772 11.91 14.57 -30.84
N LYS A 773 12.33 15.81 -30.60
CA LYS A 773 11.90 16.98 -31.38
C LYS A 773 12.26 16.87 -32.86
N ALA A 774 13.42 16.31 -33.21
CA ALA A 774 13.83 16.11 -34.60
C ALA A 774 12.94 15.10 -35.35
N HIS A 775 12.36 14.12 -34.65
CA HIS A 775 11.40 13.16 -35.19
C HIS A 775 9.93 13.62 -35.11
N GLY A 776 9.68 14.89 -34.71
CA GLY A 776 8.34 15.43 -34.51
C GLY A 776 7.64 14.94 -33.23
N ILE A 777 8.38 14.34 -32.29
CA ILE A 777 7.87 13.93 -30.98
C ILE A 777 7.99 15.12 -30.02
N GLY A 778 6.86 15.78 -29.79
CA GLY A 778 6.72 16.91 -28.87
C GLY A 778 5.27 17.32 -28.74
N PHE A 779 5.01 18.37 -27.96
CA PHE A 779 3.69 18.94 -27.76
C PHE A 779 3.52 20.23 -28.54
N ASP A 780 2.40 20.33 -29.23
CA ASP A 780 1.96 21.54 -29.91
C ASP A 780 1.09 22.37 -28.96
N LEU A 781 1.50 23.61 -28.69
CA LEU A 781 0.79 24.52 -27.79
C LEU A 781 -0.48 25.12 -28.40
N GLN A 782 -0.56 25.22 -29.74
CA GLN A 782 -1.70 25.80 -30.43
C GLN A 782 -2.82 24.76 -30.54
N GLU A 783 -2.45 23.56 -30.99
CA GLU A 783 -3.38 22.44 -31.16
C GLU A 783 -3.61 21.64 -29.85
N LYS A 784 -2.86 21.95 -28.79
CA LYS A 784 -2.92 21.31 -27.45
C LYS A 784 -2.85 19.78 -27.50
N GLN A 785 -1.98 19.26 -28.37
CA GLN A 785 -1.84 17.83 -28.66
C GLN A 785 -0.38 17.43 -28.88
N GLY A 786 -0.11 16.13 -28.96
CA GLY A 786 1.23 15.58 -29.08
C GLY A 786 1.75 15.00 -27.76
N THR A 787 3.07 14.91 -27.61
CA THR A 787 3.71 14.11 -26.54
C THR A 787 4.56 14.94 -25.58
N ILE A 788 4.40 14.66 -24.29
CA ILE A 788 5.18 15.22 -23.17
C ILE A 788 5.78 14.06 -22.36
N PHE A 789 6.93 14.32 -21.74
CA PHE A 789 7.65 13.35 -20.92
C PHE A 789 7.59 13.75 -19.45
N VAL A 790 7.43 12.76 -18.57
CA VAL A 790 7.65 12.94 -17.13
C VAL A 790 9.03 12.39 -16.82
N LEU A 791 9.95 13.29 -16.49
CA LEU A 791 11.37 12.97 -16.32
C LEU A 791 11.72 12.87 -14.83
N TYR A 792 12.45 11.81 -14.45
CA TYR A 792 12.80 11.52 -13.07
C TYR A 792 14.32 11.52 -12.89
N GLU A 793 14.84 12.12 -11.81
CA GLU A 793 16.25 11.92 -11.47
C GLU A 793 16.43 10.55 -10.83
N ASP A 794 17.26 9.69 -11.40
CA ASP A 794 17.60 8.39 -10.85
C ASP A 794 19.10 8.08 -11.06
N LYS A 795 19.66 7.16 -10.25
CA LYS A 795 21.06 6.71 -10.37
C LYS A 795 21.31 5.85 -11.62
N LYS A 796 20.31 5.09 -12.08
CA LYS A 796 20.38 4.26 -13.29
C LYS A 796 19.86 4.99 -14.52
N ARG A 797 18.97 5.98 -14.35
CA ARG A 797 18.29 6.75 -15.41
C ARG A 797 17.65 5.86 -16.47
N HIS A 798 17.10 4.72 -16.05
CA HIS A 798 16.48 3.75 -16.96
C HIS A 798 14.97 3.93 -17.16
N SER A 799 14.35 4.90 -16.48
CA SER A 799 12.90 5.12 -16.46
C SER A 799 12.50 6.42 -17.13
N LEU A 800 11.33 6.40 -17.76
CA LEU A 800 10.72 7.50 -18.48
C LEU A 800 9.21 7.47 -18.23
N GLY A 801 8.60 8.61 -17.91
CA GLY A 801 7.17 8.77 -18.07
C GLY A 801 6.87 9.41 -19.43
N MET A 802 5.75 9.06 -20.05
CA MET A 802 5.30 9.65 -21.31
C MET A 802 3.78 9.80 -21.28
N ILE A 803 3.28 10.92 -21.79
CA ILE A 803 1.87 11.17 -22.08
C ILE A 803 1.73 11.68 -23.52
N THR A 804 0.87 11.05 -24.30
CA THR A 804 0.49 11.48 -25.65
C THR A 804 -0.98 11.89 -25.62
N ILE A 805 -1.28 13.08 -26.15
CA ILE A 805 -2.60 13.75 -26.09
C ILE A 805 -3.10 13.98 -27.52
N GLY A 806 -4.40 13.80 -27.77
CA GLY A 806 -5.05 14.04 -29.06
C GLY A 806 -6.58 13.97 -28.96
N GLU A 807 -7.26 13.91 -30.11
CA GLU A 807 -8.74 13.88 -30.17
C GLU A 807 -9.27 12.45 -30.30
N ASP A 808 -8.65 11.64 -31.18
CA ASP A 808 -9.00 10.25 -31.40
C ASP A 808 -8.08 9.29 -30.61
N LEU A 809 -8.69 8.36 -29.86
CA LEU A 809 -7.96 7.40 -29.03
C LEU A 809 -7.15 6.41 -29.87
N GLN A 810 -7.64 5.99 -31.04
CA GLN A 810 -6.90 5.06 -31.90
C GLN A 810 -5.63 5.73 -32.45
N GLY A 811 -5.75 6.97 -32.94
CA GLY A 811 -4.62 7.80 -33.37
C GLY A 811 -3.64 8.12 -32.25
N VAL A 812 -4.13 8.38 -31.02
CA VAL A 812 -3.27 8.61 -29.84
C VAL A 812 -2.52 7.34 -29.42
N LEU A 813 -3.19 6.18 -29.37
CA LEU A 813 -2.58 4.87 -29.13
C LEU A 813 -1.48 4.57 -30.15
N LEU A 814 -1.78 4.71 -31.45
CA LEU A 814 -0.82 4.52 -32.53
C LEU A 814 0.38 5.50 -32.43
N THR A 815 0.12 6.76 -32.06
CA THR A 815 1.17 7.77 -31.85
C THR A 815 2.05 7.43 -30.65
N PHE A 816 1.47 6.98 -29.54
CA PHE A 816 2.21 6.53 -28.36
C PHE A 816 3.11 5.34 -28.68
N ALA A 817 2.58 4.31 -29.35
CA ALA A 817 3.35 3.15 -29.80
C ALA A 817 4.46 3.52 -30.80
N ARG A 818 4.17 4.39 -31.78
CA ARG A 818 5.16 4.95 -32.72
C ARG A 818 6.29 5.67 -31.99
N ASN A 819 5.97 6.47 -30.98
CA ASN A 819 6.95 7.24 -30.22
C ASN A 819 7.86 6.32 -29.40
N LEU A 820 7.30 5.29 -28.73
CA LEU A 820 8.10 4.24 -28.09
C LEU A 820 9.03 3.54 -29.10
N PHE A 821 8.54 3.22 -30.29
CA PHE A 821 9.34 2.58 -31.34
C PHE A 821 10.51 3.47 -31.79
N ILE A 822 10.24 4.74 -32.12
CA ILE A 822 11.29 5.69 -32.55
C ILE A 822 12.33 5.88 -31.44
N ILE A 823 11.90 6.16 -30.21
CA ILE A 823 12.80 6.32 -29.07
C ILE A 823 13.66 5.06 -28.89
N HIS A 824 13.06 3.87 -28.95
CA HIS A 824 13.80 2.61 -28.87
C HIS A 824 14.88 2.48 -29.96
N GLN A 825 14.59 2.81 -31.22
CA GLN A 825 15.58 2.76 -32.31
C GLN A 825 16.73 3.75 -32.10
N GLU A 826 16.43 5.00 -31.74
CA GLU A 826 17.45 6.05 -31.59
C GLU A 826 18.39 5.81 -30.38
N ILE A 827 17.90 5.19 -29.30
CA ILE A 827 18.71 4.91 -28.09
C ILE A 827 19.33 3.50 -28.09
N SER A 828 19.05 2.66 -29.08
CA SER A 828 19.54 1.28 -29.15
C SER A 828 20.48 1.08 -30.33
N ALA A 829 21.72 0.66 -30.06
CA ALA A 829 22.60 0.23 -31.14
C ALA A 829 22.09 -1.10 -31.75
N PRO A 830 22.38 -1.39 -33.04
CA PRO A 830 21.98 -2.66 -33.67
C PRO A 830 22.46 -3.91 -32.93
N ASN A 831 23.57 -3.80 -32.19
CA ASN A 831 24.17 -4.85 -31.37
C ASN A 831 23.92 -4.69 -29.85
N MET A 832 23.22 -3.63 -29.40
CA MET A 832 22.86 -3.41 -28.00
C MET A 832 21.44 -2.85 -27.89
N GLN A 833 20.47 -3.77 -27.86
CA GLN A 833 19.03 -3.47 -27.79
C GLN A 833 18.54 -3.06 -26.39
N GLY A 834 19.33 -3.35 -25.34
CA GLY A 834 18.96 -3.06 -23.95
C GLY A 834 17.81 -3.92 -23.40
N GLU A 835 17.60 -3.84 -22.08
CA GLU A 835 16.39 -4.34 -21.43
C GLU A 835 15.31 -3.25 -21.49
N THR A 836 14.11 -3.58 -21.99
CA THR A 836 13.02 -2.62 -22.10
C THR A 836 11.64 -3.27 -22.11
N ASN A 837 10.64 -2.57 -21.55
CA ASN A 837 9.22 -2.91 -21.66
C ASN A 837 8.52 -2.23 -22.86
N PHE A 838 9.19 -1.34 -23.60
CA PHE A 838 8.60 -0.59 -24.72
C PHE A 838 8.01 -1.52 -25.79
N LYS A 839 8.71 -2.60 -26.12
CA LYS A 839 8.28 -3.60 -27.11
C LYS A 839 7.01 -4.34 -26.70
N MET A 840 6.78 -4.51 -25.39
CA MET A 840 5.56 -5.14 -24.88
C MET A 840 4.41 -4.15 -24.82
N ALA A 841 4.67 -2.88 -24.46
CA ALA A 841 3.67 -1.81 -24.53
C ALA A 841 3.16 -1.58 -25.96
N ILE A 842 4.05 -1.64 -26.97
CA ILE A 842 3.67 -1.57 -28.38
C ILE A 842 2.74 -2.74 -28.75
N ARG A 843 3.09 -3.98 -28.39
CA ARG A 843 2.27 -5.18 -28.67
C ARG A 843 0.90 -5.16 -27.99
N ASP A 844 0.85 -4.68 -26.76
CA ASP A 844 -0.39 -4.51 -25.99
C ASP A 844 -1.33 -3.51 -26.70
N ILE A 845 -0.78 -2.37 -27.14
CA ILE A 845 -1.50 -1.38 -27.94
C ILE A 845 -1.96 -1.95 -29.29
N GLU A 846 -1.11 -2.71 -30.00
CA GLU A 846 -1.45 -3.40 -31.24
C GLU A 846 -2.62 -4.39 -31.05
N ALA A 847 -2.64 -5.12 -29.92
CA ALA A 847 -3.73 -6.03 -29.59
C ALA A 847 -5.05 -5.27 -29.30
N ILE A 848 -5.00 -4.17 -28.55
CA ILE A 848 -6.17 -3.31 -28.27
C ILE A 848 -6.75 -2.75 -29.58
N LEU A 849 -5.89 -2.26 -30.48
CA LEU A 849 -6.31 -1.76 -31.79
C LEU A 849 -6.91 -2.87 -32.67
N GLY A 850 -6.35 -4.08 -32.63
CA GLY A 850 -6.89 -5.26 -33.32
C GLY A 850 -8.30 -5.63 -32.85
N VAL A 851 -8.51 -5.77 -31.54
CA VAL A 851 -9.84 -6.05 -30.95
C VAL A 851 -10.84 -4.94 -31.29
N THR A 852 -10.40 -3.67 -31.28
CA THR A 852 -11.26 -2.53 -31.64
C THR A 852 -11.70 -2.60 -33.12
N ALA A 853 -10.82 -3.04 -34.02
CA ALA A 853 -11.15 -3.24 -35.43
C ALA A 853 -12.12 -4.42 -35.63
N GLU A 854 -11.90 -5.55 -34.96
CA GLU A 854 -12.80 -6.71 -35.00
C GLU A 854 -14.21 -6.36 -34.49
N ASN A 855 -14.31 -5.65 -33.37
CA ASN A 855 -15.60 -5.20 -32.83
C ASN A 855 -16.33 -4.26 -33.79
N LYS A 856 -15.60 -3.37 -34.48
CA LYS A 856 -16.20 -2.47 -35.47
C LYS A 856 -16.75 -3.24 -36.68
N LEU A 857 -16.00 -4.23 -37.18
CA LEU A 857 -16.45 -5.10 -38.27
C LEU A 857 -17.71 -5.88 -37.89
N ARG A 858 -17.79 -6.43 -36.67
CA ARG A 858 -19.01 -7.12 -36.19
C ARG A 858 -20.23 -6.21 -36.14
N LEU A 859 -20.07 -4.97 -35.65
CA LEU A 859 -21.16 -3.98 -35.64
C LEU A 859 -21.62 -3.60 -37.06
N GLU A 860 -20.70 -3.52 -38.01
CA GLU A 860 -21.00 -3.29 -39.44
C GLU A 860 -21.68 -4.52 -40.09
N GLU A 861 -21.33 -5.75 -39.67
CA GLU A 861 -21.97 -7.01 -40.10
C GLU A 861 -23.34 -7.27 -39.44
N GLU A 862 -23.61 -6.71 -38.26
CA GLU A 862 -24.89 -6.81 -37.53
C GLU A 862 -25.93 -5.74 -37.96
N GLN A 863 -25.52 -4.69 -38.68
CA GLN A 863 -26.42 -3.67 -39.27
C GLN A 863 -26.67 -3.72 -40.81
N PRO A 864 -26.91 -4.87 -41.49
CA PRO A 864 -27.27 -4.85 -42.91
C PRO A 864 -28.68 -4.30 -43.22
N TRP A 865 -29.61 -4.31 -42.24
CA TRP A 865 -31.04 -4.26 -42.53
C TRP A 865 -31.70 -2.88 -42.56
N GLU A 866 -31.11 -1.85 -41.94
CA GLU A 866 -31.69 -0.49 -41.96
C GLU A 866 -31.41 0.29 -43.26
N ALA A 867 -30.44 -0.13 -44.06
CA ALA A 867 -30.09 0.53 -45.32
C ALA A 867 -31.02 0.15 -46.50
N ASP A 868 -31.58 -1.06 -46.50
CA ASP A 868 -32.50 -1.54 -47.55
C ASP A 868 -33.97 -1.23 -47.24
N ALA A 869 -34.34 -1.06 -45.96
CA ALA A 869 -35.70 -0.65 -45.54
C ALA A 869 -36.09 0.79 -45.96
N LEU A 870 -35.16 1.56 -46.55
CA LEU A 870 -35.39 2.89 -47.14
C LEU A 870 -35.48 2.86 -48.68
N LYS A 871 -35.61 1.68 -49.30
CA LYS A 871 -35.68 1.48 -50.76
C LYS A 871 -36.85 0.66 -51.30
N GLU A 872 -37.79 0.24 -50.46
CA GLU A 872 -39.08 -0.36 -50.87
C GLU A 872 -40.26 0.62 -50.72
#